data_AF-A0A0M1JCF9-F1
#
_entry.id   AF-A0A0M1JCF9-F1
#
_cell.length_a   1.000
_cell.length_b   1.000
_cell.length_c   1.000
_cell.angle_alpha   90.00
_cell.angle_beta   90.00
_cell.angle_gamma   90.00
#
_symmetry.space_group_name_H-M   'P 1'
#
loop_
_entity.id
_entity.type
_entity.pdbx_description
1 polymer ?
#
loop_
_entity_poly.entity_id
_entity_poly.type
_entity_poly.pdbx_seq_one_letter_code
_entity_poly.pdbx_strand_id
1 'polypeptide(L)'
;MEQFIDLTIFNTLALFFIGLTGGIISGFIGASGAFVLTPAMMSLGIPGLIAVASNMAHKFPKALEGAYKRSKYGQVDLKLGLLMGVLAGIGMITGWYVMMYITQHFGQAGSDLYISITFIAVLTIVGGLVLRDGIFEKRGKGRFDSERETISKNPLARWVNSMRIPGTMITSDSLDNPISFLALAPIGFITGFIAMTIAVGGFIGVPAMMYILGLSAMVASATELVIAAIIGIAGSLLYSLDGLIDIRLSLLLMAGSFIGIQIGSTSATYAQDYVIKLTMATIMLLVLASRLFYIPGYLYELEIIQADGYSTFQTLNTAGANAIILALLVGNVIILYILYRGIRATAVADKMLQSAAEFLMVDDSPLVTNDGIGSQLSPLGRFERLLVASDGSDFSSAAVQAAVLMAKQCGAELHIMSLVPVGLEYEAIGENVLKQELEKCQTHLDEIQAQAKASGVDKCITHLVHGQTVHQEIIALGERLGVDVIVMGQRGRRGLARVMLGHATALVIGKAHCSVLVVPKGAKIQGRHFLVATDGSRFGDAAVITTNRLGLLYEAPVTVVSVTSPKQSEETRANAWQTVGRAAEHMYDNGVQVDTRTLEGQPAKVIVEFAKERNSDLIVTGSHGRTGLDRVLIGSTSEKILNDTPCSVLVVKAT
;
A
#
# COMPACT_ATOMS: atom_id res chain seq x y z
N MET A 1 -1.46 -31.98 -37.14
CA MET A 1 -0.71 -32.00 -35.87
C MET A 1 0.50 -31.07 -36.04
N GLU A 2 0.25 -29.80 -36.38
CA GLU A 2 1.25 -28.72 -36.55
C GLU A 2 0.63 -27.38 -36.08
N GLN A 3 -0.02 -27.39 -34.92
CA GLN A 3 -0.58 -26.14 -34.36
C GLN A 3 0.43 -25.43 -33.46
N PHE A 4 1.39 -26.15 -32.89
CA PHE A 4 2.31 -25.60 -31.90
C PHE A 4 3.69 -25.32 -32.48
N ILE A 5 4.34 -24.28 -31.95
CA ILE A 5 5.68 -23.90 -32.35
C ILE A 5 6.69 -25.01 -32.00
N ASP A 6 7.64 -25.24 -32.91
CA ASP A 6 8.77 -26.11 -32.64
C ASP A 6 9.73 -25.45 -31.65
N LEU A 7 10.04 -26.16 -30.57
CA LEU A 7 10.96 -25.72 -29.52
C LEU A 7 12.40 -25.96 -29.93
N THR A 8 12.85 -25.22 -30.95
CA THR A 8 14.27 -25.06 -31.23
C THR A 8 14.97 -24.38 -30.05
N ILE A 9 16.30 -24.48 -29.96
CA ILE A 9 17.08 -23.76 -28.94
C ILE A 9 16.78 -22.25 -29.02
N PHE A 10 16.68 -21.71 -30.24
CA PHE A 10 16.34 -20.30 -30.45
C PHE A 10 14.96 -19.94 -29.90
N ASN A 11 13.91 -20.68 -30.29
CA ASN A 11 12.54 -20.40 -29.84
C ASN A 11 12.39 -20.56 -28.33
N THR A 12 13.06 -21.56 -27.74
CA THR A 12 13.06 -21.80 -26.30
C THR A 12 13.67 -20.61 -25.55
N LEU A 13 14.84 -20.14 -25.98
CA LEU A 13 15.49 -18.97 -25.39
C LEU A 13 14.67 -17.69 -25.60
N ALA A 14 14.15 -17.48 -26.82
CA ALA A 14 13.32 -16.32 -27.14
C ALA A 14 12.08 -16.24 -26.25
N LEU A 15 11.38 -17.36 -26.05
CA LEU A 15 10.21 -17.43 -25.17
C LEU A 15 10.56 -17.18 -23.71
N PHE A 16 11.67 -17.74 -23.22
CA PHE A 16 12.14 -17.45 -21.87
C PHE A 16 12.43 -15.94 -21.69
N PHE A 17 13.12 -15.30 -22.65
CA PHE A 17 13.44 -13.87 -22.58
C PHE A 17 12.21 -12.95 -22.77
N ILE A 18 11.24 -13.35 -23.59
CA ILE A 18 9.94 -12.69 -23.68
C ILE A 18 9.23 -12.78 -22.33
N GLY A 19 9.23 -13.96 -21.70
CA GLY A 19 8.71 -14.17 -20.35
C GLY A 19 9.39 -13.28 -19.32
N LEU A 20 10.73 -13.25 -19.32
CA LEU A 20 11.56 -12.41 -18.45
C LEU A 20 11.23 -10.93 -18.61
N THR A 21 11.25 -10.42 -19.83
CA THR A 21 10.95 -9.02 -20.13
C THR A 21 9.51 -8.67 -19.76
N GLY A 22 8.55 -9.52 -20.16
CA GLY A 22 7.16 -9.34 -19.77
C GLY A 22 6.97 -9.38 -18.25
N GLY A 23 7.79 -10.15 -17.54
CA GLY A 23 7.86 -10.16 -16.08
C GLY A 23 8.37 -8.85 -15.51
N ILE A 24 9.48 -8.30 -16.02
CA ILE A 24 10.04 -7.00 -15.61
C ILE A 24 9.00 -5.90 -15.79
N ILE A 25 8.37 -5.84 -16.96
CA ILE A 25 7.31 -4.87 -17.26
C ILE A 25 6.11 -5.07 -16.32
N SER A 26 5.67 -6.31 -16.13
CA SER A 26 4.52 -6.64 -15.27
C SER A 26 4.76 -6.29 -13.80
N GLY A 27 5.95 -6.60 -13.27
CA GLY A 27 6.34 -6.25 -11.91
C GLY A 27 6.47 -4.74 -11.71
N PHE A 28 6.99 -4.03 -12.71
CA PHE A 28 7.16 -2.58 -12.65
C PHE A 28 5.85 -1.80 -12.70
N ILE A 29 4.92 -2.21 -13.57
CA ILE A 29 3.63 -1.53 -13.77
C ILE A 29 2.57 -2.01 -12.77
N GLY A 30 2.70 -3.25 -12.27
CA GLY A 30 1.66 -3.87 -11.43
C GLY A 30 0.42 -4.31 -12.21
N ALA A 31 0.56 -4.55 -13.51
CA ALA A 31 -0.49 -5.06 -14.41
C ALA A 31 -0.03 -6.33 -15.13
N SER A 32 -0.97 -7.12 -15.66
CA SER A 32 -0.66 -8.33 -16.44
C SER A 32 0.14 -7.94 -17.70
N GLY A 33 1.41 -8.36 -17.78
CA GLY A 33 2.29 -8.12 -18.95
C GLY A 33 1.78 -8.72 -20.27
N ALA A 34 0.60 -9.34 -20.25
CA ALA A 34 -0.09 -9.93 -21.39
C ALA A 34 -0.23 -8.99 -22.59
N PHE A 35 -0.37 -7.69 -22.35
CA PHE A 35 -0.51 -6.71 -23.42
C PHE A 35 0.73 -6.58 -24.31
N VAL A 36 1.89 -7.00 -23.82
CA VAL A 36 3.14 -7.07 -24.58
C VAL A 36 3.45 -8.52 -24.99
N LEU A 37 3.19 -9.47 -24.10
CA LEU A 37 3.50 -10.89 -24.32
C LEU A 37 2.73 -11.48 -25.51
N THR A 38 1.42 -11.23 -25.63
CA THR A 38 0.63 -11.77 -26.75
C THR A 38 1.15 -11.24 -28.09
N PRO A 39 1.33 -9.91 -28.29
CA PRO A 39 1.96 -9.39 -29.50
C PRO A 39 3.36 -9.93 -29.78
N ALA A 40 4.18 -10.13 -28.75
CA ALA A 40 5.53 -10.66 -28.89
C ALA A 40 5.57 -12.12 -29.33
N MET A 41 4.68 -12.95 -28.80
CA MET A 41 4.54 -14.34 -29.24
C MET A 41 4.06 -14.42 -30.69
N MET A 42 3.09 -13.59 -31.07
CA MET A 42 2.64 -13.50 -32.46
C MET A 42 3.77 -13.05 -33.40
N SER A 43 4.63 -12.12 -32.96
CA SER A 43 5.81 -11.72 -33.75
C SER A 43 6.89 -12.79 -33.84
N LEU A 44 6.89 -13.82 -32.98
CA LEU A 44 7.68 -15.04 -33.15
C LEU A 44 7.02 -16.07 -34.08
N GLY A 45 5.86 -15.77 -34.65
CA GLY A 45 5.12 -16.66 -35.55
C GLY A 45 4.14 -17.59 -34.86
N ILE A 46 3.84 -17.38 -33.56
CA ILE A 46 2.85 -18.18 -32.85
C ILE A 46 1.45 -17.69 -33.23
N PRO A 47 0.52 -18.56 -33.65
CA PRO A 47 -0.86 -18.17 -33.95
C PRO A 47 -1.48 -17.38 -32.79
N GLY A 48 -2.17 -16.28 -33.09
CA GLY A 48 -2.69 -15.36 -32.08
C GLY A 48 -3.61 -16.04 -31.08
N LEU A 49 -4.43 -16.99 -31.54
CA LEU A 49 -5.30 -17.77 -30.65
C LEU A 49 -4.51 -18.61 -29.64
N ILE A 50 -3.43 -19.27 -30.08
CA ILE A 50 -2.55 -20.07 -29.21
C ILE A 50 -1.76 -19.17 -28.26
N ALA A 51 -1.33 -18.01 -28.74
CA ALA A 51 -0.67 -16.99 -27.92
C ALA A 51 -1.61 -16.50 -26.80
N VAL A 52 -2.88 -16.21 -27.11
CA VAL A 52 -3.90 -15.81 -26.12
C VAL A 52 -4.18 -16.92 -25.12
N ALA A 53 -4.44 -18.14 -25.61
CA ALA A 53 -4.73 -19.31 -24.79
C ALA A 53 -3.59 -19.65 -23.82
N SER A 54 -2.36 -19.69 -24.32
CA SER A 54 -1.16 -19.99 -23.52
C SER A 54 -0.87 -18.88 -22.50
N ASN A 55 -1.23 -17.62 -22.81
CA ASN A 55 -1.10 -16.51 -21.87
C ASN A 55 -2.16 -16.55 -20.75
N MET A 56 -3.36 -17.12 -21.00
CA MET A 56 -4.33 -17.40 -19.93
C MET A 56 -3.75 -18.37 -18.90
N ALA A 57 -3.13 -19.46 -19.35
CA ALA A 57 -2.50 -20.44 -18.48
C ALA A 57 -1.32 -19.83 -17.69
N HIS A 58 -0.50 -18.99 -18.34
CA HIS A 58 0.58 -18.27 -17.68
C HIS A 58 0.09 -17.22 -16.66
N LYS A 59 -1.07 -16.58 -16.89
CA LYS A 59 -1.60 -15.52 -16.04
C LYS A 59 -2.16 -16.03 -14.70
N PHE A 60 -2.80 -17.21 -14.70
CA PHE A 60 -3.51 -17.74 -13.53
C PHE A 60 -2.64 -17.85 -12.26
N PRO A 61 -1.48 -18.56 -12.27
CA PRO A 61 -0.72 -18.78 -11.03
C PRO A 61 -0.23 -17.47 -10.39
N LYS A 62 0.17 -16.52 -11.23
CA LYS A 62 0.72 -15.22 -10.83
C LYS A 62 -0.36 -14.32 -10.23
N ALA A 63 -1.53 -14.31 -10.84
CA ALA A 63 -2.68 -13.57 -10.33
C ALA A 63 -3.15 -14.15 -8.99
N LEU A 64 -3.19 -15.47 -8.86
CA LEU A 64 -3.55 -16.15 -7.60
C LEU A 64 -2.56 -15.83 -6.48
N GLU A 65 -1.26 -15.96 -6.74
CA GLU A 65 -0.21 -15.65 -5.76
C GLU A 65 -0.24 -14.17 -5.36
N GLY A 66 -0.40 -13.27 -6.34
CA GLY A 66 -0.50 -11.84 -6.10
C GLY A 66 -1.73 -11.46 -5.28
N ALA A 67 -2.89 -12.03 -5.59
CA ALA A 67 -4.13 -11.83 -4.84
C ALA A 67 -3.99 -12.33 -3.40
N TYR A 68 -3.40 -13.52 -3.21
CA TYR A 68 -3.14 -14.08 -1.88
C TYR A 68 -2.22 -13.19 -1.04
N LYS A 69 -1.09 -12.75 -1.61
CA LYS A 69 -0.15 -11.85 -0.93
C LYS A 69 -0.80 -10.52 -0.57
N ARG A 70 -1.51 -9.87 -1.51
CA ARG A 70 -2.16 -8.57 -1.27
C ARG A 70 -3.36 -8.63 -0.33
N SER A 71 -4.05 -9.77 -0.26
CA SER A 71 -5.15 -9.99 0.68
C SER A 71 -4.65 -9.94 2.13
N LYS A 72 -3.44 -10.44 2.43
CA LYS A 72 -2.83 -10.36 3.77
C LYS A 72 -2.57 -8.92 4.25
N TYR A 73 -2.46 -7.97 3.33
CA TYR A 73 -2.26 -6.56 3.64
C TYR A 73 -3.57 -5.75 3.66
N GLY A 74 -4.74 -6.40 3.56
CA GLY A 74 -6.03 -5.72 3.54
C GLY A 74 -6.27 -4.85 2.30
N GLN A 75 -5.50 -5.06 1.22
CA GLN A 75 -5.58 -4.25 -0.01
C GLN A 75 -6.63 -4.76 -1.00
N VAL A 76 -7.04 -6.03 -0.87
CA VAL A 76 -7.94 -6.71 -1.82
C VAL A 76 -9.37 -6.63 -1.33
N ASP A 77 -10.27 -6.13 -2.19
CA ASP A 77 -11.70 -6.26 -1.98
C ASP A 77 -12.19 -7.63 -2.50
N LEU A 78 -12.20 -8.64 -1.64
CA LEU A 78 -12.55 -10.00 -2.06
C LEU A 78 -14.00 -10.10 -2.54
N LYS A 79 -14.92 -9.37 -1.91
CA LYS A 79 -16.35 -9.40 -2.26
C LYS A 79 -16.57 -8.80 -3.64
N LEU A 80 -16.01 -7.63 -3.88
CA LEU A 80 -16.11 -6.96 -5.19
C LEU A 80 -15.37 -7.76 -6.27
N GLY A 81 -14.19 -8.29 -5.96
CA GLY A 81 -13.39 -9.09 -6.88
C GLY A 81 -14.08 -10.39 -7.31
N LEU A 82 -14.71 -11.12 -6.37
CA LEU A 82 -15.49 -12.32 -6.68
C LEU A 82 -16.70 -11.99 -7.55
N LEU A 83 -17.44 -10.93 -7.20
CA LEU A 83 -18.63 -10.51 -7.95
C LEU A 83 -18.28 -10.08 -9.38
N MET A 84 -17.26 -9.23 -9.54
CA MET A 84 -16.75 -8.85 -10.86
C MET A 84 -16.18 -10.05 -11.62
N GLY A 85 -15.57 -11.01 -10.93
CA GLY A 85 -15.09 -12.26 -11.50
C GLY A 85 -16.20 -13.10 -12.12
N VAL A 86 -17.36 -13.22 -11.45
CA VAL A 86 -18.53 -13.91 -12.01
C VAL A 86 -19.07 -13.18 -13.24
N LEU A 87 -19.21 -11.86 -13.17
CA LEU A 87 -19.63 -11.03 -14.31
C LEU A 87 -18.65 -11.14 -15.49
N ALA A 88 -17.35 -11.14 -15.20
CA ALA A 88 -16.31 -11.37 -16.19
C ALA A 88 -16.35 -12.79 -16.76
N GLY A 89 -16.74 -13.80 -15.99
CA GLY A 89 -16.98 -15.16 -16.49
C GLY A 89 -18.01 -15.20 -17.61
N ILE A 90 -19.11 -14.43 -17.51
CA ILE A 90 -20.12 -14.33 -18.57
C ILE A 90 -19.51 -13.70 -19.83
N GLY A 91 -18.80 -12.57 -19.67
CA GLY A 91 -18.12 -11.92 -20.79
C GLY A 91 -17.06 -12.80 -21.45
N MET A 92 -16.33 -13.57 -20.65
CA MET A 92 -15.33 -14.53 -21.11
C MET A 92 -15.95 -15.62 -21.98
N ILE A 93 -17.06 -16.23 -21.56
CA ILE A 93 -17.77 -17.24 -22.37
C ILE A 93 -18.19 -16.64 -23.72
N THR A 94 -18.76 -15.44 -23.72
CA THR A 94 -19.13 -14.76 -24.98
C THR A 94 -17.90 -14.47 -25.85
N GLY A 95 -16.80 -14.01 -25.26
CA GLY A 95 -15.55 -13.74 -25.97
C GLY A 95 -14.95 -15.01 -26.59
N TRP A 96 -15.03 -16.14 -25.88
CA TRP A 96 -14.63 -17.45 -26.39
C TRP A 96 -15.45 -17.84 -27.61
N TYR A 97 -16.79 -17.76 -27.54
CA TYR A 97 -17.67 -18.05 -28.67
C TYR A 97 -17.33 -17.19 -29.89
N VAL A 98 -17.13 -15.88 -29.69
CA VAL A 98 -16.75 -14.95 -30.77
C VAL A 98 -15.40 -15.36 -31.39
N MET A 99 -14.41 -15.68 -30.56
CA MET A 99 -13.08 -16.05 -31.05
C MET A 99 -13.09 -17.38 -31.81
N MET A 100 -13.78 -18.39 -31.28
CA MET A 100 -13.95 -19.67 -31.97
C MET A 100 -14.71 -19.51 -33.29
N TYR A 101 -15.77 -18.71 -33.30
CA TYR A 101 -16.54 -18.40 -34.51
C TYR A 101 -15.66 -17.77 -35.59
N ILE A 102 -14.88 -16.74 -35.23
CA ILE A 102 -13.97 -16.06 -36.17
C ILE A 102 -12.93 -17.05 -36.69
N THR A 103 -12.32 -17.84 -35.82
CA THR A 103 -11.28 -18.81 -36.20
C THR A 103 -11.83 -19.88 -37.15
N GLN A 104 -13.05 -20.36 -36.92
CA GLN A 104 -13.68 -21.37 -37.76
C GLN A 104 -14.07 -20.84 -39.15
N HIS A 105 -14.48 -19.57 -39.26
CA HIS A 105 -14.97 -19.00 -40.52
C HIS A 105 -13.89 -18.26 -41.33
N PHE A 106 -12.90 -17.67 -40.66
CA PHE A 106 -11.88 -16.80 -41.26
C PHE A 106 -10.46 -17.32 -41.02
N GLY A 107 -10.31 -18.51 -40.43
CA GLY A 107 -9.01 -19.12 -40.16
C GLY A 107 -8.13 -18.33 -39.20
N GLN A 108 -6.83 -18.65 -39.21
CA GLN A 108 -5.84 -18.00 -38.35
C GLN A 108 -5.70 -16.50 -38.65
N ALA A 109 -5.65 -16.12 -39.93
CA ALA A 109 -5.54 -14.72 -40.34
C ALA A 109 -6.69 -13.87 -39.79
N GLY A 110 -7.91 -14.43 -39.77
CA GLY A 110 -9.09 -13.78 -39.19
C GLY A 110 -8.98 -13.56 -37.68
N SER A 111 -8.55 -14.58 -36.93
CA SER A 111 -8.34 -14.44 -35.48
C SER A 111 -7.20 -13.46 -35.16
N ASP A 112 -6.11 -13.51 -35.92
CA ASP A 112 -4.93 -12.66 -35.71
C ASP A 112 -5.23 -11.19 -36.04
N LEU A 113 -6.05 -10.95 -37.07
CA LEU A 113 -6.60 -9.64 -37.40
C LEU A 113 -7.49 -9.11 -36.26
N TYR A 114 -8.43 -9.92 -35.77
CA TYR A 114 -9.31 -9.53 -34.67
C TYR A 114 -8.51 -9.14 -33.42
N ILE A 115 -7.55 -9.97 -33.03
CA ILE A 115 -6.67 -9.73 -31.89
C ILE A 115 -5.92 -8.41 -32.08
N SER A 116 -5.34 -8.18 -33.26
CA SER A 116 -4.55 -7.00 -33.57
C SER A 116 -5.39 -5.71 -33.57
N ILE A 117 -6.59 -5.73 -34.16
CA ILE A 117 -7.52 -4.58 -34.13
C ILE A 117 -7.95 -4.28 -32.69
N THR A 118 -8.27 -5.31 -31.91
CA THR A 118 -8.67 -5.14 -30.51
C THR A 118 -7.53 -4.54 -29.69
N PHE A 119 -6.29 -5.01 -29.89
CA PHE A 119 -5.11 -4.42 -29.29
C PHE A 119 -4.94 -2.95 -29.68
N ILE A 120 -5.10 -2.60 -30.96
CA ILE A 120 -5.00 -1.22 -31.44
C ILE A 120 -6.02 -0.33 -30.73
N ALA A 121 -7.28 -0.76 -30.64
CA ALA A 121 -8.33 -0.01 -29.97
C ALA A 121 -8.01 0.20 -28.47
N VAL A 122 -7.68 -0.89 -27.76
CA VAL A 122 -7.42 -0.84 -26.31
C VAL A 122 -6.17 -0.03 -25.99
N LEU A 123 -5.06 -0.26 -26.71
CA LEU A 123 -3.79 0.45 -26.46
C LEU A 123 -3.88 1.92 -26.85
N THR A 124 -4.67 2.29 -27.85
CA THR A 124 -4.90 3.71 -28.19
C THR A 124 -5.63 4.42 -27.05
N ILE A 125 -6.71 3.83 -26.56
CA ILE A 125 -7.54 4.43 -25.51
C ILE A 125 -6.76 4.49 -24.19
N VAL A 126 -6.31 3.34 -23.69
CA VAL A 126 -5.65 3.27 -22.38
C VAL A 126 -4.27 3.93 -22.43
N GLY A 127 -3.52 3.74 -23.51
CA GLY A 127 -2.17 4.32 -23.64
C GLY A 127 -2.20 5.83 -23.78
N GLY A 128 -3.18 6.37 -24.51
CA GLY A 128 -3.42 7.81 -24.60
C GLY A 128 -3.79 8.42 -23.25
N LEU A 129 -4.68 7.77 -22.49
CA LEU A 129 -5.07 8.22 -21.15
C LEU A 129 -3.89 8.20 -20.18
N VAL A 130 -3.14 7.10 -20.13
CA VAL A 130 -1.97 6.96 -19.24
C VAL A 130 -0.86 7.95 -19.63
N LEU A 131 -0.63 8.17 -20.93
CA LEU A 131 0.34 9.16 -21.41
C LEU A 131 -0.06 10.57 -20.96
N ARG A 132 -1.34 10.94 -21.14
CA ARG A 132 -1.87 12.24 -20.74
C ARG A 132 -1.66 12.45 -19.24
N ASP A 133 -2.02 11.47 -18.43
CA ASP A 133 -1.94 11.54 -16.98
C ASP A 133 -0.46 11.64 -16.52
N GLY A 134 0.45 10.85 -17.12
CA GLY A 134 1.89 10.93 -16.84
C GLY A 134 2.53 12.27 -17.22
N ILE A 135 2.15 12.86 -18.36
CA ILE A 135 2.63 14.20 -18.77
C ILE A 135 2.09 15.28 -17.82
N PHE A 136 0.83 15.18 -17.42
CA PHE A 136 0.19 16.16 -16.53
C PHE A 136 0.87 16.17 -15.16
N GLU A 137 1.15 15.00 -14.62
CA GLU A 137 1.82 14.82 -13.33
C GLU A 137 3.27 15.33 -13.36
N LYS A 138 4.04 15.00 -14.42
CA LYS A 138 5.41 15.51 -14.63
C LYS A 138 5.50 17.05 -14.65
N ARG A 139 4.46 17.74 -15.11
CA ARG A 139 4.42 19.22 -15.19
C ARG A 139 4.18 19.93 -13.84
N GLY A 140 4.20 19.20 -12.72
CA GLY A 140 4.12 19.78 -11.37
C GLY A 140 2.73 20.31 -10.98
N LYS A 141 1.70 20.09 -11.82
CA LYS A 141 0.29 20.41 -11.50
C LYS A 141 -0.43 19.26 -10.80
N GLY A 142 0.18 18.08 -10.71
CA GLY A 142 -0.26 16.97 -9.88
C GLY A 142 0.64 16.84 -8.66
N ARG A 143 0.30 17.53 -7.56
CA ARG A 143 0.87 17.23 -6.23
C ARG A 143 0.06 16.06 -5.63
N PHE A 144 0.79 15.15 -4.98
CA PHE A 144 0.48 13.78 -4.54
C PHE A 144 -0.84 13.46 -3.79
N ASP A 145 -1.77 14.42 -3.61
CA ASP A 145 -3.10 14.17 -3.03
C ASP A 145 -4.23 14.14 -4.08
N SER A 146 -3.92 14.44 -5.33
CA SER A 146 -4.96 14.68 -6.33
C SER A 146 -5.61 13.41 -6.88
N GLU A 147 -5.04 12.22 -6.80
CA GLU A 147 -5.59 11.09 -7.58
C GLU A 147 -6.97 10.65 -7.05
N ARG A 148 -7.11 10.41 -5.74
CA ARG A 148 -8.41 10.09 -5.13
C ARG A 148 -9.37 11.29 -5.14
N GLU A 149 -8.86 12.52 -5.00
CA GLU A 149 -9.67 13.74 -5.00
C GLU A 149 -10.16 14.15 -6.40
N THR A 150 -9.37 13.93 -7.45
CA THR A 150 -9.74 14.18 -8.86
C THR A 150 -10.63 13.07 -9.41
N ILE A 151 -10.39 11.81 -9.02
CA ILE A 151 -11.24 10.67 -9.37
C ILE A 151 -12.61 10.76 -8.68
N SER A 152 -12.66 11.14 -7.40
CA SER A 152 -13.92 11.46 -6.68
C SER A 152 -14.69 12.62 -7.33
N LYS A 153 -13.96 13.60 -7.90
CA LYS A 153 -14.55 14.73 -8.66
C LYS A 153 -14.90 14.37 -10.11
N ASN A 154 -14.60 13.17 -10.62
CA ASN A 154 -14.89 12.79 -12.00
C ASN A 154 -16.43 12.74 -12.24
N PRO A 155 -16.96 13.44 -13.28
CA PRO A 155 -18.39 13.43 -13.60
C PRO A 155 -18.97 12.02 -13.78
N LEU A 156 -18.20 11.11 -14.39
CA LEU A 156 -18.60 9.72 -14.63
C LEU A 156 -18.76 8.93 -13.33
N ALA A 157 -17.79 9.03 -12.42
CA ALA A 157 -17.87 8.37 -11.11
C ALA A 157 -19.05 8.92 -10.28
N ARG A 158 -19.31 10.24 -10.33
CA ARG A 158 -20.47 10.84 -9.66
C ARG A 158 -21.80 10.38 -10.24
N TRP A 159 -21.88 10.25 -11.57
CA TRP A 159 -23.08 9.76 -12.24
C TRP A 159 -23.36 8.28 -11.91
N VAL A 160 -22.33 7.43 -11.89
CA VAL A 160 -22.48 6.03 -11.49
C VAL A 160 -22.89 5.92 -10.02
N ASN A 161 -22.30 6.71 -9.14
CA ASN A 161 -22.66 6.74 -7.72
C ASN A 161 -24.03 7.36 -7.44
N SER A 162 -24.60 8.14 -8.37
CA SER A 162 -25.96 8.69 -8.23
C SER A 162 -27.05 7.69 -8.66
N MET A 163 -26.72 6.66 -9.43
CA MET A 163 -27.65 5.61 -9.83
C MET A 163 -28.00 4.69 -8.65
N ARG A 164 -29.10 5.00 -7.96
CA ARG A 164 -29.67 4.19 -6.88
C ARG A 164 -30.88 3.41 -7.39
N ILE A 165 -30.66 2.17 -7.78
CA ILE A 165 -31.73 1.27 -8.24
C ILE A 165 -32.08 0.30 -7.09
N PRO A 166 -33.32 0.29 -6.58
CA PRO A 166 -33.74 -0.61 -5.52
C PRO A 166 -33.53 -2.09 -5.90
N GLY A 167 -32.99 -2.89 -4.98
CA GLY A 167 -32.76 -4.33 -5.19
C GLY A 167 -31.46 -4.71 -5.90
N THR A 168 -30.71 -3.74 -6.46
CA THR A 168 -29.43 -4.01 -7.14
C THR A 168 -28.22 -3.42 -6.42
N MET A 169 -28.41 -2.81 -5.26
CA MET A 169 -27.33 -2.11 -4.53
C MET A 169 -26.38 -3.09 -3.84
N ILE A 170 -25.08 -2.90 -4.08
CA ILE A 170 -23.99 -3.68 -3.48
C ILE A 170 -23.19 -2.75 -2.59
N THR A 171 -22.93 -3.21 -1.38
CA THR A 171 -21.99 -2.60 -0.44
C THR A 171 -20.71 -3.41 -0.39
N SER A 172 -19.57 -2.72 -0.32
CA SER A 172 -18.27 -3.33 -0.08
C SER A 172 -17.41 -2.41 0.76
N ASP A 173 -16.48 -2.97 1.52
CA ASP A 173 -15.65 -2.22 2.47
C ASP A 173 -14.74 -1.18 1.78
N SER A 174 -14.47 -1.36 0.48
CA SER A 174 -13.66 -0.44 -0.32
C SER A 174 -14.46 0.67 -1.01
N LEU A 175 -15.79 0.61 -0.94
CA LEU A 175 -16.68 1.57 -1.60
C LEU A 175 -17.19 2.58 -0.58
N ASP A 176 -16.97 3.87 -0.86
CA ASP A 176 -17.49 4.95 -0.01
C ASP A 176 -19.03 5.03 -0.04
N ASN A 177 -19.67 4.54 -1.11
CA ASN A 177 -21.11 4.49 -1.26
C ASN A 177 -21.56 3.15 -1.88
N PRO A 178 -22.78 2.65 -1.57
CA PRO A 178 -23.33 1.49 -2.26
C PRO A 178 -23.44 1.76 -3.77
N ILE A 179 -23.01 0.80 -4.61
CA ILE A 179 -23.07 0.90 -6.08
C ILE A 179 -24.09 -0.10 -6.63
N SER A 180 -24.84 0.28 -7.66
CA SER A 180 -25.76 -0.63 -8.35
C SER A 180 -24.99 -1.71 -9.14
N PHE A 181 -25.40 -2.97 -8.99
CA PHE A 181 -24.93 -4.12 -9.78
C PHE A 181 -24.98 -3.86 -11.29
N LEU A 182 -25.99 -3.12 -11.76
CA LEU A 182 -26.14 -2.79 -13.17
C LEU A 182 -25.03 -1.88 -13.70
N ALA A 183 -24.36 -1.11 -12.84
CA ALA A 183 -23.19 -0.34 -13.22
C ALA A 183 -21.91 -1.21 -13.26
N LEU A 184 -21.87 -2.28 -12.45
CA LEU A 184 -20.76 -3.21 -12.39
C LEU A 184 -20.77 -4.23 -13.54
N ALA A 185 -21.96 -4.67 -13.95
CA ALA A 185 -22.14 -5.73 -14.94
C ALA A 185 -21.46 -5.46 -16.29
N PRO A 186 -21.59 -4.28 -16.92
CA PRO A 186 -20.90 -3.98 -18.17
C PRO A 186 -19.38 -3.97 -18.02
N ILE A 187 -18.86 -3.46 -16.90
CA ILE A 187 -17.42 -3.40 -16.64
C ILE A 187 -16.86 -4.82 -16.51
N GLY A 188 -17.49 -5.66 -15.68
CA GLY A 188 -17.12 -7.07 -15.52
C GLY A 188 -17.19 -7.82 -16.85
N PHE A 189 -18.31 -7.70 -17.57
CA PHE A 189 -18.50 -8.32 -18.87
C PHE A 189 -17.43 -7.92 -19.88
N ILE A 190 -17.17 -6.63 -20.07
CA ILE A 190 -16.15 -6.13 -21.03
C ILE A 190 -14.75 -6.62 -20.61
N THR A 191 -14.44 -6.59 -19.31
CA THR A 191 -13.16 -7.08 -18.78
C THR A 191 -12.95 -8.55 -19.10
N GLY A 192 -13.98 -9.38 -18.90
CA GLY A 192 -13.95 -10.80 -19.23
C GLY A 192 -13.88 -11.09 -20.72
N PHE A 193 -14.67 -10.38 -21.52
CA PHE A 193 -14.70 -10.51 -22.97
C PHE A 193 -13.32 -10.22 -23.58
N ILE A 194 -12.71 -9.09 -23.22
CA ILE A 194 -11.39 -8.70 -23.72
C ILE A 194 -10.28 -9.60 -23.13
N ALA A 195 -10.43 -10.03 -21.88
CA ALA A 195 -9.51 -11.03 -21.32
C ALA A 195 -9.50 -12.32 -22.13
N MET A 196 -10.68 -12.81 -22.55
CA MET A 196 -10.75 -14.05 -23.32
C MET A 196 -10.19 -13.89 -24.74
N THR A 197 -10.45 -12.75 -25.38
CA THR A 197 -10.09 -12.58 -26.79
C THR A 197 -8.65 -12.14 -27.03
N ILE A 198 -8.04 -11.35 -26.13
CA ILE A 198 -6.66 -10.86 -26.33
C ILE A 198 -5.71 -11.15 -25.16
N ALA A 199 -6.17 -11.85 -24.12
CA ALA A 199 -5.47 -12.10 -22.86
C ALA A 199 -5.31 -10.88 -21.93
N VAL A 200 -6.01 -9.77 -22.19
CA VAL A 200 -5.78 -8.47 -21.52
C VAL A 200 -7.05 -7.98 -20.80
N GLY A 201 -7.35 -8.52 -19.62
CA GLY A 201 -8.48 -8.09 -18.79
C GLY A 201 -8.17 -6.87 -17.91
N GLY A 202 -7.30 -7.05 -16.92
CA GLY A 202 -7.05 -6.04 -15.88
C GLY A 202 -6.46 -4.71 -16.32
N PHE A 203 -5.99 -4.66 -17.55
CA PHE A 203 -5.58 -3.41 -18.18
C PHE A 203 -6.74 -2.44 -18.41
N ILE A 204 -7.95 -2.96 -18.51
CA ILE A 204 -9.19 -2.21 -18.60
C ILE A 204 -9.93 -2.26 -17.26
N GLY A 205 -9.91 -3.41 -16.59
CA GLY A 205 -10.54 -3.60 -15.28
C GLY A 205 -10.04 -2.60 -14.22
N VAL A 206 -8.72 -2.39 -14.12
CA VAL A 206 -8.14 -1.45 -13.14
C VAL A 206 -8.54 0.01 -13.43
N PRO A 207 -8.33 0.57 -14.64
CA PRO A 207 -8.81 1.92 -14.95
C PRO A 207 -10.33 2.06 -14.79
N ALA A 208 -11.13 1.06 -15.17
CA ALA A 208 -12.59 1.12 -15.00
C ALA A 208 -12.97 1.20 -13.52
N MET A 209 -12.38 0.36 -12.67
CA MET A 209 -12.60 0.43 -11.21
C MET A 209 -12.15 1.76 -10.61
N MET A 210 -11.05 2.33 -11.09
CA MET A 210 -10.58 3.64 -10.65
C MET A 210 -11.51 4.76 -11.11
N TYR A 211 -11.65 4.96 -12.42
CA TYR A 211 -12.32 6.13 -12.98
C TYR A 211 -13.85 6.06 -12.98
N ILE A 212 -14.43 4.85 -12.97
CA ILE A 212 -15.89 4.64 -13.01
C ILE A 212 -16.43 4.34 -11.61
N LEU A 213 -15.77 3.47 -10.83
CA LEU A 213 -16.24 3.09 -9.49
C LEU A 213 -15.63 3.95 -8.37
N GLY A 214 -14.56 4.71 -8.65
CA GLY A 214 -13.92 5.59 -7.67
C GLY A 214 -12.99 4.88 -6.68
N LEU A 215 -12.59 3.63 -6.97
CA LEU A 215 -11.64 2.91 -6.12
C LEU A 215 -10.25 3.56 -6.17
N SER A 216 -9.50 3.46 -5.06
CA SER A 216 -8.09 3.84 -5.07
C SER A 216 -7.29 2.92 -6.01
N ALA A 217 -6.21 3.44 -6.60
CA ALA A 217 -5.35 2.66 -7.51
C ALA A 217 -4.84 1.37 -6.87
N MET A 218 -4.47 1.44 -5.58
CA MET A 218 -4.00 0.30 -4.80
C MET A 218 -5.06 -0.79 -4.69
N VAL A 219 -6.30 -0.43 -4.30
CA VAL A 219 -7.39 -1.40 -4.15
C VAL A 219 -7.86 -1.93 -5.51
N ALA A 220 -7.98 -1.08 -6.53
CA ALA A 220 -8.35 -1.50 -7.88
C ALA A 220 -7.36 -2.52 -8.46
N SER A 221 -6.05 -2.23 -8.36
CA SER A 221 -4.98 -3.15 -8.81
C SER A 221 -4.98 -4.46 -8.02
N ALA A 222 -5.22 -4.43 -6.70
CA ALA A 222 -5.26 -5.62 -5.86
C ALA A 222 -6.50 -6.49 -6.13
N THR A 223 -7.68 -5.88 -6.21
CA THR A 223 -8.96 -6.54 -6.51
C THR A 223 -8.97 -7.14 -7.91
N GLU A 224 -8.32 -6.50 -8.89
CA GLU A 224 -8.15 -7.06 -10.23
C GLU A 224 -7.41 -8.40 -10.23
N LEU A 225 -6.49 -8.64 -9.29
CA LEU A 225 -5.77 -9.93 -9.22
C LEU A 225 -6.73 -11.10 -8.93
N VAL A 226 -7.80 -10.85 -8.17
CA VAL A 226 -8.86 -11.85 -7.92
C VAL A 226 -9.61 -12.14 -9.21
N ILE A 227 -10.03 -11.10 -9.92
CA ILE A 227 -10.71 -11.23 -11.22
C ILE A 227 -9.83 -11.97 -12.22
N ALA A 228 -8.55 -11.58 -12.31
CA ALA A 228 -7.53 -12.17 -13.15
C ALA A 228 -7.27 -13.66 -12.86
N ALA A 229 -7.32 -14.08 -11.60
CA ALA A 229 -7.19 -15.49 -11.21
C ALA A 229 -8.40 -16.31 -11.67
N ILE A 230 -9.62 -15.78 -11.49
CA ILE A 230 -10.88 -16.43 -11.88
C ILE A 230 -10.97 -16.60 -13.40
N ILE A 231 -10.74 -15.52 -14.16
CA ILE A 231 -10.77 -15.59 -15.63
C ILE A 231 -9.58 -16.39 -16.17
N GLY A 232 -8.43 -16.34 -15.49
CA GLY A 232 -7.24 -17.10 -15.87
C GLY A 232 -7.48 -18.61 -15.79
N ILE A 233 -8.02 -19.11 -14.67
CA ILE A 233 -8.31 -20.54 -14.52
C ILE A 233 -9.43 -20.98 -15.47
N ALA A 234 -10.52 -20.23 -15.54
CA ALA A 234 -11.67 -20.60 -16.37
C ALA A 234 -11.34 -20.52 -17.87
N GLY A 235 -10.64 -19.47 -18.31
CA GLY A 235 -10.20 -19.33 -19.71
C GLY A 235 -9.18 -20.39 -20.10
N SER A 236 -8.28 -20.77 -19.18
CA SER A 236 -7.34 -21.87 -19.42
C SER A 236 -8.07 -23.20 -19.61
N LEU A 237 -9.09 -23.47 -18.79
CA LEU A 237 -9.88 -24.70 -18.96
C LEU A 237 -10.62 -24.71 -20.29
N LEU A 238 -11.30 -23.61 -20.65
CA LEU A 238 -12.04 -23.52 -21.92
C LEU A 238 -11.12 -23.75 -23.13
N TYR A 239 -10.01 -23.00 -23.24
CA TYR A 239 -9.08 -23.18 -24.35
C TYR A 239 -8.33 -24.53 -24.32
N SER A 240 -8.15 -25.14 -23.15
CA SER A 240 -7.60 -26.48 -23.05
C SER A 240 -8.53 -27.54 -23.63
N LEU A 241 -9.86 -27.37 -23.50
CA LEU A 241 -10.84 -28.30 -24.08
C LEU A 241 -10.79 -28.27 -25.61
N ASP A 242 -10.47 -27.13 -26.20
CA ASP A 242 -10.27 -26.96 -27.64
C ASP A 242 -8.85 -27.36 -28.11
N GLY A 243 -7.97 -27.76 -27.19
CA GLY A 243 -6.59 -28.14 -27.50
C GLY A 243 -5.69 -26.98 -27.92
N LEU A 244 -6.01 -25.74 -27.54
CA LEU A 244 -5.32 -24.52 -27.99
C LEU A 244 -4.18 -24.05 -27.08
N ILE A 245 -3.98 -24.69 -25.92
CA ILE A 245 -2.93 -24.31 -24.96
C ILE A 245 -1.66 -25.10 -25.22
N ASP A 246 -0.57 -24.40 -25.53
CA ASP A 246 0.77 -24.97 -25.46
C ASP A 246 1.34 -24.81 -24.05
N ILE A 247 1.24 -25.87 -23.25
CA ILE A 247 1.78 -25.89 -21.89
C ILE A 247 3.28 -25.58 -21.85
N ARG A 248 4.04 -25.98 -22.89
CA ARG A 248 5.49 -25.79 -22.94
C ARG A 248 5.80 -24.29 -23.05
N LEU A 249 5.04 -23.58 -23.88
CA LEU A 249 5.08 -22.12 -24.01
C LEU A 249 4.78 -21.44 -22.68
N SER A 250 3.66 -21.81 -22.04
CA SER A 250 3.24 -21.22 -20.76
C SER A 250 4.28 -21.43 -19.66
N LEU A 251 4.90 -22.61 -19.58
CA LEU A 251 5.95 -22.91 -18.59
C LEU A 251 7.22 -22.09 -18.84
N LEU A 252 7.68 -21.97 -20.09
CA LEU A 252 8.86 -21.17 -20.43
C LEU A 252 8.65 -19.68 -20.14
N LEU A 253 7.48 -19.15 -20.51
CA LEU A 253 7.09 -17.78 -20.20
C LEU A 253 7.03 -17.56 -18.69
N MET A 254 6.42 -18.49 -17.95
CA MET A 254 6.29 -18.40 -16.50
C MET A 254 7.66 -18.42 -15.81
N ALA A 255 8.57 -19.30 -16.23
CA ALA A 255 9.92 -19.39 -15.69
C ALA A 255 10.68 -18.05 -15.81
N GLY A 256 10.68 -17.45 -17.00
CA GLY A 256 11.27 -16.11 -17.17
C GLY A 256 10.52 -15.05 -16.37
N SER A 257 9.19 -15.09 -16.39
CA SER A 257 8.37 -14.02 -15.83
C SER A 257 8.41 -13.93 -14.32
N PHE A 258 8.62 -15.03 -13.59
CA PHE A 258 8.80 -14.97 -12.13
C PHE A 258 10.07 -14.22 -11.74
N ILE A 259 11.18 -14.47 -12.44
CA ILE A 259 12.45 -13.73 -12.25
C ILE A 259 12.21 -12.25 -12.58
N GLY A 260 11.57 -12.00 -13.73
CA GLY A 260 11.31 -10.65 -14.20
C GLY A 260 10.44 -9.85 -13.23
N ILE A 261 9.39 -10.45 -12.66
CA ILE A 261 8.49 -9.77 -11.72
C ILE A 261 9.24 -9.28 -10.49
N GLN A 262 10.16 -10.07 -9.95
CA GLN A 262 10.94 -9.66 -8.79
C GLN A 262 11.74 -8.40 -9.12
N ILE A 263 12.50 -8.43 -10.22
CA ILE A 263 13.27 -7.28 -10.72
C ILE A 263 12.36 -6.07 -10.92
N GLY A 264 11.26 -6.23 -11.66
CA GLY A 264 10.33 -5.15 -11.97
C GLY A 264 9.68 -4.54 -10.73
N SER A 265 9.25 -5.38 -9.77
CA SER A 265 8.61 -4.91 -8.53
C SER A 265 9.58 -4.16 -7.63
N THR A 266 10.85 -4.58 -7.57
CA THR A 266 11.91 -3.84 -6.89
C THR A 266 12.26 -2.55 -7.64
N SER A 267 12.31 -2.55 -8.98
CA SER A 267 12.49 -1.32 -9.75
C SER A 267 11.38 -0.29 -9.49
N ALA A 268 10.14 -0.74 -9.30
CA ALA A 268 9.00 0.14 -9.04
C ALA A 268 9.14 0.89 -7.71
N THR A 269 9.76 0.31 -6.68
CA THR A 269 9.97 0.99 -5.39
C THR A 269 10.92 2.19 -5.49
N TYR A 270 11.68 2.28 -6.57
CA TYR A 270 12.61 3.37 -6.86
C TYR A 270 12.07 4.37 -7.89
N ALA A 271 10.91 4.11 -8.50
CA ALA A 271 10.33 4.94 -9.53
C ALA A 271 9.34 5.97 -8.96
N GLN A 272 9.30 7.15 -9.54
CA GLN A 272 8.22 8.11 -9.30
C GLN A 272 6.98 7.70 -10.12
N ASP A 273 5.78 7.97 -9.59
CA ASP A 273 4.50 7.57 -10.20
C ASP A 273 4.36 8.01 -11.67
N TYR A 274 4.72 9.25 -12.00
CA TYR A 274 4.70 9.72 -13.40
C TYR A 274 5.71 8.97 -14.30
N VAL A 275 6.84 8.49 -13.76
CA VAL A 275 7.83 7.71 -14.53
C VAL A 275 7.26 6.34 -14.86
N ILE A 276 6.54 5.72 -13.93
CA ILE A 276 5.82 4.46 -14.16
C ILE A 276 4.81 4.64 -15.29
N LYS A 277 3.97 5.68 -15.22
CA LYS A 277 2.96 6.02 -16.24
C LYS A 277 3.57 6.29 -17.62
N LEU A 278 4.63 7.11 -17.69
CA LEU A 278 5.29 7.42 -18.95
C LEU A 278 5.96 6.18 -19.57
N THR A 279 6.64 5.36 -18.76
CA THR A 279 7.28 4.12 -19.23
C THR A 279 6.24 3.15 -19.79
N MET A 280 5.14 2.95 -19.06
CA MET A 280 4.00 2.15 -19.51
C MET A 280 3.46 2.67 -20.85
N ALA A 281 3.13 3.97 -20.93
CA ALA A 281 2.61 4.57 -22.15
C ALA A 281 3.56 4.41 -23.34
N THR A 282 4.87 4.59 -23.15
CA THR A 282 5.88 4.38 -24.19
C THR A 282 5.87 2.95 -24.72
N ILE A 283 5.89 1.95 -23.82
CA ILE A 283 5.84 0.53 -24.22
C ILE A 283 4.55 0.25 -24.99
N MET A 284 3.41 0.73 -24.50
CA MET A 284 2.11 0.53 -25.14
C MET A 284 2.04 1.12 -26.55
N LEU A 285 2.55 2.33 -26.75
CA LEU A 285 2.55 2.98 -28.06
C LEU A 285 3.49 2.30 -29.06
N LEU A 286 4.59 1.72 -28.59
CA LEU A 286 5.47 0.90 -29.43
C LEU A 286 4.80 -0.43 -29.82
N VAL A 287 4.09 -1.07 -28.89
CA VAL A 287 3.30 -2.28 -29.18
C VAL A 287 2.13 -1.96 -30.14
N LEU A 288 1.48 -0.80 -29.96
CA LEU A 288 0.46 -0.29 -30.88
C LEU A 288 1.02 -0.17 -32.30
N ALA A 289 2.20 0.45 -32.46
CA ALA A 289 2.87 0.59 -33.75
C ALA A 289 3.16 -0.77 -34.39
N SER A 290 3.63 -1.76 -33.60
CA SER A 290 3.79 -3.13 -34.09
C SER A 290 2.49 -3.70 -34.66
N ARG A 291 1.38 -3.63 -33.91
CA ARG A 291 0.10 -4.19 -34.36
C ARG A 291 -0.42 -3.50 -35.62
N LEU A 292 -0.24 -2.18 -35.75
CA LEU A 292 -0.60 -1.44 -36.95
C LEU A 292 0.13 -1.94 -38.20
N PHE A 293 1.41 -2.28 -38.09
CA PHE A 293 2.19 -2.79 -39.21
C PHE A 293 1.77 -4.18 -39.70
N TYR A 294 1.17 -5.01 -38.83
CA TYR A 294 0.68 -6.34 -39.22
C TYR A 294 -0.71 -6.33 -39.88
N ILE A 295 -1.51 -5.26 -39.75
CA ILE A 295 -2.88 -5.22 -40.29
C ILE A 295 -2.92 -5.48 -41.81
N PRO A 296 -2.10 -4.83 -42.65
CA PRO A 296 -2.08 -5.13 -44.08
C PRO A 296 -1.71 -6.58 -44.38
N GLY A 297 -0.85 -7.17 -43.54
CA GLY A 297 -0.53 -8.60 -43.44
C GLY A 297 -1.77 -9.48 -43.53
N TYR A 298 -2.60 -9.36 -42.50
CA TYR A 298 -3.78 -10.20 -42.35
C TYR A 298 -4.87 -9.89 -43.38
N LEU A 299 -5.01 -8.62 -43.79
CA LEU A 299 -5.99 -8.25 -44.83
C LEU A 299 -5.63 -8.86 -46.19
N TYR A 300 -4.34 -9.01 -46.48
CA TYR A 300 -3.87 -9.69 -47.68
C TYR A 300 -4.13 -11.19 -47.61
N GLU A 301 -3.81 -11.84 -46.48
CA GLU A 301 -4.10 -13.27 -46.25
C GLU A 301 -5.60 -13.61 -46.31
N LEU A 302 -6.46 -12.65 -45.96
CA LEU A 302 -7.92 -12.76 -46.06
C LEU A 302 -8.47 -12.36 -47.44
N GLU A 303 -7.60 -12.07 -48.41
CA GLU A 303 -7.97 -11.67 -49.78
C GLU A 303 -8.84 -10.39 -49.85
N ILE A 304 -8.78 -9.53 -48.82
CA ILE A 304 -9.54 -8.27 -48.74
C ILE A 304 -8.87 -7.16 -49.55
N ILE A 305 -7.53 -7.15 -49.59
CA ILE A 305 -6.73 -6.19 -50.37
C ILE A 305 -5.86 -6.92 -51.40
N GLN A 306 -5.71 -6.33 -52.58
CA GLN A 306 -4.85 -6.84 -53.64
C GLN A 306 -3.41 -6.32 -53.47
N ALA A 307 -2.42 -7.17 -53.80
CA ALA A 307 -1.01 -6.87 -53.61
C ALA A 307 -0.45 -5.97 -54.73
N ASP A 308 -0.85 -4.70 -54.75
CA ASP A 308 -0.28 -3.73 -55.69
C ASP A 308 1.07 -3.13 -55.19
N GLY A 309 1.70 -3.76 -54.18
CA GLY A 309 2.90 -3.26 -53.53
C GLY A 309 3.62 -4.29 -52.66
N TYR A 310 4.09 -5.39 -53.25
CA TYR A 310 4.83 -6.47 -52.56
C TYR A 310 6.00 -5.96 -51.68
N SER A 311 6.72 -4.93 -52.13
CA SER A 311 7.80 -4.31 -51.36
C SER A 311 7.32 -3.58 -50.10
N THR A 312 6.19 -2.87 -50.20
CA THR A 312 5.53 -2.20 -49.06
C THR A 312 5.08 -3.21 -48.02
N PHE A 313 4.52 -4.34 -48.45
CA PHE A 313 4.09 -5.43 -47.58
C PHE A 313 5.26 -6.07 -46.82
N GLN A 314 6.35 -6.42 -47.51
CA GLN A 314 7.53 -6.97 -46.87
C GLN A 314 8.17 -6.00 -45.87
N THR A 315 8.19 -4.71 -46.19
CA THR A 315 8.73 -3.67 -45.32
C THR A 315 7.91 -3.56 -44.03
N LEU A 316 6.57 -3.54 -44.14
CA LEU A 316 5.67 -3.48 -42.98
C LEU A 316 5.75 -4.75 -42.12
N ASN A 317 5.79 -5.93 -42.75
CA ASN A 317 5.89 -7.20 -42.03
C ASN A 317 7.21 -7.32 -41.24
N THR A 318 8.29 -6.73 -41.76
CA THR A 318 9.58 -6.64 -41.06
C THR A 318 9.55 -5.58 -39.95
N ALA A 319 8.86 -4.46 -40.15
CA ALA A 319 8.72 -3.39 -39.16
C ALA A 319 7.95 -3.84 -37.91
N GLY A 320 6.98 -4.74 -38.06
CA GLY A 320 6.13 -5.26 -36.97
C GLY A 320 6.92 -5.90 -35.83
N ALA A 321 7.80 -6.86 -36.12
CA ALA A 321 8.63 -7.53 -35.11
C ALA A 321 9.66 -6.58 -34.49
N ASN A 322 10.28 -5.71 -35.32
CA ASN A 322 11.24 -4.72 -34.85
C ASN A 322 10.62 -3.74 -33.84
N ALA A 323 9.37 -3.31 -34.05
CA ALA A 323 8.65 -2.46 -33.11
C ALA A 323 8.40 -3.14 -31.75
N ILE A 324 8.11 -4.45 -31.72
CA ILE A 324 8.01 -5.20 -30.45
C ILE A 324 9.36 -5.31 -29.77
N ILE A 325 10.42 -5.68 -30.50
CA ILE A 325 11.76 -5.80 -29.93
C ILE A 325 12.18 -4.46 -29.33
N LEU A 326 11.91 -3.35 -30.03
CA LEU A 326 12.13 -2.01 -29.52
C LEU A 326 11.31 -1.72 -28.25
N ALA A 327 10.03 -2.10 -28.21
CA ALA A 327 9.18 -1.94 -27.02
C ALA A 327 9.75 -2.68 -25.80
N LEU A 328 10.16 -3.94 -26.00
CA LEU A 328 10.77 -4.79 -24.97
C LEU A 328 12.11 -4.21 -24.47
N LEU A 329 12.98 -3.79 -25.39
CA LEU A 329 14.29 -3.23 -25.05
C LEU A 329 14.17 -1.87 -24.35
N VAL A 330 13.40 -0.94 -24.90
CA VAL A 330 13.20 0.39 -24.30
C VAL A 330 12.59 0.26 -22.91
N GLY A 331 11.57 -0.58 -22.76
CA GLY A 331 10.96 -0.86 -21.45
C GLY A 331 11.98 -1.38 -20.44
N ASN A 332 12.71 -2.44 -20.78
CA ASN A 332 13.72 -3.02 -19.89
C ASN A 332 14.84 -2.05 -19.54
N VAL A 333 15.38 -1.32 -20.51
CA VAL A 333 16.47 -0.38 -20.29
C VAL A 333 16.05 0.72 -19.32
N ILE A 334 14.85 1.29 -19.50
CA ILE A 334 14.32 2.31 -18.57
C ILE A 334 14.17 1.72 -17.17
N ILE A 335 13.54 0.54 -17.05
CA ILE A 335 13.23 -0.09 -15.75
C ILE A 335 14.51 -0.51 -15.00
N LEU A 336 15.50 -1.08 -15.71
CA LEU A 336 16.79 -1.46 -15.14
C LEU A 336 17.65 -0.25 -14.80
N TYR A 337 17.58 0.82 -15.60
CA TYR A 337 18.27 2.08 -15.28
C TYR A 337 17.73 2.69 -13.99
N ILE A 338 16.42 2.68 -13.78
CA ILE A 338 15.79 3.13 -12.52
C ILE A 338 16.28 2.28 -11.34
N LEU A 339 16.32 0.95 -11.49
CA LEU A 339 16.83 0.05 -10.46
C LEU A 339 18.30 0.31 -10.13
N TYR A 340 19.15 0.40 -11.14
CA TYR A 340 20.57 0.66 -10.98
C TYR A 340 20.81 1.99 -10.26
N ARG A 341 20.10 3.05 -10.70
CA ARG A 341 20.15 4.36 -10.05
C ARG A 341 19.66 4.27 -8.60
N GLY A 342 18.58 3.55 -8.34
CA GLY A 342 18.03 3.26 -6.99
C GLY A 342 19.04 2.65 -6.04
N ILE A 343 19.66 1.56 -6.47
CA ILE A 343 20.66 0.82 -5.70
C ILE A 343 21.89 1.70 -5.46
N ARG A 344 22.37 2.40 -6.49
CA ARG A 344 23.54 3.28 -6.37
C ARG A 344 23.29 4.47 -5.44
N ALA A 345 22.13 5.11 -5.54
CA ALA A 345 21.75 6.21 -4.66
C ALA A 345 21.71 5.79 -3.20
N THR A 346 21.16 4.59 -2.93
CA THR A 346 21.14 4.03 -1.58
C THR A 346 22.57 3.78 -1.08
N ALA A 347 23.43 3.16 -1.89
CA ALA A 347 24.82 2.86 -1.51
C ALA A 347 25.71 4.11 -1.36
N VAL A 348 25.51 5.15 -2.19
CA VAL A 348 26.22 6.43 -2.08
C VAL A 348 25.76 7.17 -0.85
N ALA A 349 24.45 7.19 -0.60
CA ALA A 349 23.92 7.85 0.58
C ALA A 349 24.37 7.14 1.87
N ASP A 350 24.39 5.80 1.91
CA ASP A 350 24.96 5.04 3.04
C ASP A 350 26.43 5.40 3.30
N LYS A 351 27.25 5.54 2.24
CA LYS A 351 28.64 5.99 2.36
C LYS A 351 28.77 7.44 2.83
N MET A 352 27.93 8.33 2.31
CA MET A 352 27.92 9.74 2.73
C MET A 352 27.49 9.89 4.18
N LEU A 353 26.51 9.11 4.61
CA LEU A 353 26.06 9.02 6.00
C LEU A 353 27.16 8.51 6.92
N GLN A 354 27.90 7.48 6.51
CA GLN A 354 29.07 7.00 7.27
C GLN A 354 30.13 8.10 7.40
N SER A 355 30.47 8.80 6.31
CA SER A 355 31.44 9.90 6.36
C SER A 355 30.96 11.12 7.15
N ALA A 356 29.66 11.39 7.15
CA ALA A 356 29.06 12.49 7.92
C ALA A 356 28.93 12.14 9.42
N ALA A 357 28.67 10.87 9.75
CA ALA A 357 28.69 10.36 11.12
C ALA A 357 30.11 10.40 11.71
N GLU A 358 31.14 10.07 10.92
CA GLU A 358 32.55 10.25 11.30
C GLU A 358 32.90 11.74 11.53
N PHE A 359 32.31 12.65 10.76
CA PHE A 359 32.52 14.10 10.90
C PHE A 359 31.81 14.72 12.11
N LEU A 360 30.72 14.11 12.59
CA LEU A 360 29.87 14.66 13.65
C LEU A 360 30.14 14.11 15.06
N MET A 361 31.05 13.13 15.25
CA MET A 361 31.52 12.64 16.55
C MET A 361 30.43 12.69 17.66
N VAL A 362 29.33 11.98 17.43
CA VAL A 362 28.53 11.47 18.54
C VAL A 362 29.22 10.18 18.94
N ASP A 363 29.63 10.13 20.20
CA ASP A 363 30.35 9.04 20.85
C ASP A 363 29.66 7.69 20.56
N ASP A 364 30.19 6.96 19.58
CA ASP A 364 29.86 5.56 19.29
C ASP A 364 30.64 4.66 20.26
N SER A 365 30.74 5.08 21.54
CA SER A 365 31.30 4.22 22.56
C SER A 365 30.43 2.97 22.63
N PRO A 366 31.00 1.76 22.47
CA PRO A 366 30.25 0.54 22.65
C PRO A 366 29.84 0.50 24.13
N LEU A 367 28.60 0.92 24.41
CA LEU A 367 27.98 0.72 25.70
C LEU A 367 27.92 -0.78 25.90
N VAL A 368 28.80 -1.24 26.80
CA VAL A 368 28.88 -2.54 27.45
C VAL A 368 27.65 -3.39 27.13
N THR A 369 27.83 -4.41 26.28
CA THR A 369 26.87 -5.50 26.18
C THR A 369 26.77 -6.10 27.57
N ASN A 370 25.72 -5.72 28.30
CA ASN A 370 25.38 -6.37 29.54
C ASN A 370 24.78 -7.73 29.13
N ASP A 371 25.67 -8.68 28.84
CA ASP A 371 25.41 -10.09 28.49
C ASP A 371 24.79 -10.82 29.69
N GLY A 372 23.61 -10.37 30.10
CA GLY A 372 22.93 -10.83 31.31
C GLY A 372 21.46 -10.43 31.44
N ILE A 373 20.93 -9.53 30.61
CA ILE A 373 19.49 -9.28 30.58
C ILE A 373 18.87 -10.20 29.53
N GLY A 374 18.63 -11.45 29.92
CA GLY A 374 17.58 -12.24 29.27
C GLY A 374 16.32 -11.39 29.18
N SER A 375 15.56 -11.54 28.09
CA SER A 375 14.35 -10.81 27.68
C SER A 375 13.23 -10.67 28.75
N GLN A 376 13.56 -10.13 29.92
CA GLN A 376 12.61 -9.66 30.93
C GLN A 376 12.13 -8.30 30.46
N LEU A 377 11.17 -8.36 29.55
CA LEU A 377 10.29 -7.24 29.22
C LEU A 377 9.77 -6.62 30.52
N SER A 378 9.95 -5.31 30.66
CA SER A 378 9.59 -4.49 31.82
C SER A 378 8.09 -4.67 32.18
N PRO A 379 7.76 -4.95 33.46
CA PRO A 379 6.38 -5.07 33.91
C PRO A 379 5.74 -3.66 33.93
N LEU A 380 4.79 -3.41 33.02
CA LEU A 380 3.79 -2.34 33.10
C LEU A 380 4.29 -0.95 33.57
N GLY A 381 4.85 -0.17 32.65
CA GLY A 381 4.94 1.30 32.77
C GLY A 381 5.91 1.82 33.82
N ARG A 382 7.21 1.55 33.68
CA ARG A 382 8.24 2.15 34.55
C ARG A 382 8.44 3.65 34.29
N PHE A 383 8.20 4.09 33.06
CA PHE A 383 8.42 5.47 32.62
C PHE A 383 9.84 5.96 32.98
N GLU A 384 10.83 5.07 32.93
CA GLU A 384 12.24 5.38 33.22
C GLU A 384 12.95 5.91 31.98
N ARG A 385 12.55 5.45 30.78
CA ARG A 385 13.10 5.88 29.50
C ARG A 385 12.01 6.24 28.50
N LEU A 386 12.07 7.45 27.95
CA LEU A 386 11.19 7.90 26.88
C LEU A 386 11.98 8.18 25.61
N LEU A 387 11.41 7.84 24.45
CA LEU A 387 11.91 8.25 23.14
C LEU A 387 10.90 9.21 22.51
N VAL A 388 11.32 10.43 22.16
CA VAL A 388 10.51 11.33 21.34
C VAL A 388 11.09 11.46 19.94
N ALA A 389 10.26 11.20 18.92
CA ALA A 389 10.62 11.42 17.53
C ALA A 389 10.13 12.78 17.07
N SER A 390 11.04 13.63 16.59
CA SER A 390 10.73 14.96 16.09
C SER A 390 11.23 15.17 14.67
N ASP A 391 10.34 15.66 13.81
CA ASP A 391 10.66 16.12 12.46
C ASP A 391 10.61 17.66 12.38
N GLY A 392 10.57 18.38 13.51
CA GLY A 392 10.45 19.84 13.53
C GLY A 392 9.14 20.40 12.98
N SER A 393 8.12 19.56 12.71
CA SER A 393 6.77 20.04 12.42
C SER A 393 6.04 20.52 13.67
N ASP A 394 5.01 21.34 13.50
CA ASP A 394 4.09 21.74 14.59
C ASP A 394 3.50 20.55 15.35
N PHE A 395 3.25 19.44 14.66
CA PHE A 395 2.73 18.22 15.27
C PHE A 395 3.77 17.54 16.17
N SER A 396 5.03 17.52 15.73
CA SER A 396 6.13 17.01 16.55
C SER A 396 6.48 17.93 17.71
N SER A 397 6.27 19.25 17.59
CA SER A 397 6.52 20.21 18.68
C SER A 397 5.63 19.93 19.90
N ALA A 398 4.35 19.60 19.67
CA ALA A 398 3.45 19.20 20.77
C ALA A 398 3.92 17.90 21.45
N ALA A 399 4.40 16.93 20.66
CA ALA A 399 4.95 15.68 21.17
C ALA A 399 6.22 15.90 21.99
N VAL A 400 7.12 16.78 21.53
CA VAL A 400 8.32 17.20 22.27
C VAL A 400 7.95 17.84 23.60
N GLN A 401 7.01 18.79 23.62
CA GLN A 401 6.56 19.42 24.86
C GLN A 401 5.99 18.39 25.84
N ALA A 402 5.14 17.47 25.36
CA ALA A 402 4.59 16.41 26.19
C ALA A 402 5.66 15.45 26.70
N ALA A 403 6.64 15.07 25.87
CA ALA A 403 7.74 14.20 26.27
C ALA A 403 8.63 14.84 27.33
N VAL A 404 8.97 16.13 27.19
CA VAL A 404 9.75 16.87 28.19
C VAL A 404 9.00 16.98 29.52
N LEU A 405 7.71 17.31 29.48
CA LEU A 405 6.89 17.37 30.70
C LEU A 405 6.76 16.01 31.37
N MET A 406 6.53 14.95 30.58
CA MET A 406 6.42 13.59 31.10
C MET A 406 7.75 13.09 31.67
N ALA A 407 8.88 13.37 31.00
CA ALA A 407 10.20 13.01 31.49
C ALA A 407 10.49 13.69 32.83
N LYS A 408 10.16 14.98 32.96
CA LYS A 408 10.28 15.69 34.23
C LYS A 408 9.41 15.08 35.33
N GLN A 409 8.13 14.86 35.06
CA GLN A 409 7.19 14.36 36.07
C GLN A 409 7.52 12.93 36.52
N CYS A 410 8.05 12.11 35.62
CA CYS A 410 8.42 10.72 35.92
C CYS A 410 9.87 10.56 36.41
N GLY A 411 10.70 11.61 36.36
CA GLY A 411 12.14 11.51 36.63
C GLY A 411 12.89 10.64 35.60
N ALA A 412 12.44 10.68 34.35
CA ALA A 412 12.85 9.77 33.29
C ALA A 412 14.01 10.30 32.44
N GLU A 413 14.76 9.37 31.85
CA GLU A 413 15.73 9.65 30.80
C GLU A 413 15.02 9.90 29.47
N LEU A 414 15.27 11.07 28.87
CA LEU A 414 14.67 11.49 27.62
C LEU A 414 15.64 11.30 26.45
N HIS A 415 15.28 10.45 25.51
CA HIS A 415 15.94 10.31 24.22
C HIS A 415 15.19 11.11 23.17
N ILE A 416 15.88 12.00 22.46
CA ILE A 416 15.32 12.83 21.40
C ILE A 416 15.88 12.34 20.07
N MET A 417 15.00 11.93 19.16
CA MET A 417 15.38 11.47 17.83
C MET A 417 14.95 12.46 16.76
N SER A 418 15.86 12.76 15.83
CA SER A 418 15.56 13.40 14.56
C SER A 418 16.01 12.48 13.44
N LEU A 419 15.18 12.33 12.41
CA LEU A 419 15.47 11.47 11.27
C LEU A 419 15.82 12.32 10.05
N VAL A 420 16.96 12.03 9.45
CA VAL A 420 17.30 12.49 8.10
C VAL A 420 16.82 11.42 7.11
N PRO A 421 15.74 11.66 6.35
CA PRO A 421 15.25 10.69 5.39
C PRO A 421 16.26 10.58 4.25
N VAL A 422 16.76 9.38 3.99
CA VAL A 422 17.79 9.16 2.98
C VAL A 422 17.18 8.34 1.84
N GLY A 423 17.03 8.93 0.65
CA GLY A 423 16.41 8.28 -0.51
C GLY A 423 16.84 8.89 -1.85
N LEU A 424 16.35 8.34 -2.96
CA LEU A 424 16.73 8.74 -4.34
C LEU A 424 16.62 10.23 -4.68
N GLU A 425 15.73 10.95 -4.00
CA GLU A 425 15.57 12.40 -4.17
C GLU A 425 16.83 13.17 -3.72
N TYR A 426 17.62 12.63 -2.79
CA TYR A 426 18.81 13.31 -2.24
C TYR A 426 20.02 13.30 -3.19
N GLU A 427 20.13 12.37 -4.15
CA GLU A 427 21.20 12.43 -5.17
C GLU A 427 21.05 13.64 -6.12
N ALA A 428 19.84 14.18 -6.28
CA ALA A 428 19.64 15.39 -7.08
C ALA A 428 20.12 16.66 -6.34
N ILE A 429 20.33 16.54 -5.03
CA ILE A 429 20.59 17.66 -4.13
C ILE A 429 22.01 17.47 -3.60
N GLY A 430 22.99 18.05 -4.29
CA GLY A 430 24.42 17.80 -4.05
C GLY A 430 24.86 17.93 -2.58
N GLU A 431 26.05 17.39 -2.27
CA GLU A 431 26.67 17.25 -0.93
C GLU A 431 26.40 18.41 0.05
N ASN A 432 26.43 19.66 -0.45
CA ASN A 432 26.14 20.86 0.32
C ASN A 432 24.74 20.87 0.97
N VAL A 433 23.72 20.32 0.32
CA VAL A 433 22.36 20.33 0.86
C VAL A 433 22.13 19.18 1.85
N LEU A 434 22.78 18.03 1.65
CA LEU A 434 22.81 17.00 2.69
C LEU A 434 23.47 17.55 3.96
N LYS A 435 24.61 18.24 3.82
CA LYS A 435 25.28 18.91 4.93
C LYS A 435 24.36 19.94 5.60
N GLN A 436 23.65 20.76 4.83
CA GLN A 436 22.66 21.70 5.37
C GLN A 436 21.50 21.01 6.09
N GLU A 437 20.96 19.89 5.58
CA GLU A 437 19.89 19.16 6.26
C GLU A 437 20.37 18.46 7.53
N LEU A 438 21.59 17.93 7.53
CA LEU A 438 22.25 17.41 8.74
C LEU A 438 22.43 18.51 9.78
N GLU A 439 22.99 19.66 9.39
CA GLU A 439 23.15 20.83 10.25
C GLU A 439 21.80 21.31 10.80
N LYS A 440 20.74 21.37 9.98
CA LYS A 440 19.39 21.71 10.44
C LYS A 440 18.84 20.71 11.45
N CYS A 441 19.01 19.41 11.20
CA CYS A 441 18.53 18.38 12.11
C CYS A 441 19.30 18.39 13.42
N GLN A 442 20.61 18.65 13.38
CA GLN A 442 21.44 18.80 14.57
C GLN A 442 21.03 20.04 15.38
N THR A 443 20.90 21.21 14.75
CA THR A 443 20.43 22.43 15.43
C THR A 443 19.06 22.21 16.08
N HIS A 444 18.15 21.53 15.38
CA HIS A 444 16.84 21.18 15.93
C HIS A 444 16.92 20.25 17.16
N LEU A 445 17.83 19.25 17.14
CA LEU A 445 18.08 18.41 18.30
C LEU A 445 18.65 19.19 19.49
N ASP A 446 19.60 20.10 19.23
CA ASP A 446 20.23 20.93 20.25
C ASP A 446 19.21 21.88 20.90
N GLU A 447 18.31 22.47 20.11
CA GLU A 447 17.20 23.30 20.60
C GLU A 447 16.27 22.52 21.54
N ILE A 448 15.88 21.30 21.16
CA ILE A 448 15.03 20.46 22.02
C ILE A 448 15.78 20.05 23.28
N GLN A 449 17.07 19.69 23.17
CA GLN A 449 17.87 19.31 24.33
C GLN A 449 18.02 20.47 25.32
N ALA A 450 18.23 21.69 24.82
CA ALA A 450 18.25 22.91 25.63
C ALA A 450 16.91 23.17 26.30
N GLN A 451 15.79 23.00 25.58
CA GLN A 451 14.44 23.12 26.13
C GLN A 451 14.18 22.09 27.25
N ALA A 452 14.62 20.85 27.07
CA ALA A 452 14.48 19.78 28.06
C ALA A 452 15.26 20.09 29.34
N LYS A 453 16.54 20.49 29.19
CA LYS A 453 17.39 20.90 30.32
C LYS A 453 16.82 22.10 31.07
N ALA A 454 16.36 23.12 30.35
CA ALA A 454 15.72 24.30 30.94
C ALA A 454 14.42 23.98 31.69
N SER A 455 13.73 22.90 31.30
CA SER A 455 12.53 22.43 31.97
C SER A 455 12.80 21.59 33.22
N GLY A 456 14.06 21.20 33.47
CA GLY A 456 14.50 20.40 34.61
C GLY A 456 14.57 18.89 34.34
N VAL A 457 14.83 18.48 33.10
CA VAL A 457 15.10 17.08 32.75
C VAL A 457 16.60 16.81 32.90
N ASP A 458 16.98 16.00 33.90
CA ASP A 458 18.39 15.76 34.27
C ASP A 458 19.16 14.96 33.21
N LYS A 459 18.50 13.97 32.58
CA LYS A 459 19.10 13.08 31.58
C LYS A 459 18.42 13.24 30.23
N CYS A 460 19.11 13.85 29.28
CA CYS A 460 18.59 14.12 27.94
C CYS A 460 19.65 13.84 26.87
N ILE A 461 19.38 12.87 25.99
CA ILE A 461 20.32 12.36 24.98
C ILE A 461 19.70 12.54 23.58
N THR A 462 20.48 13.09 22.65
CA THR A 462 20.05 13.31 21.27
C THR A 462 20.54 12.19 20.34
N HIS A 463 19.71 11.82 19.36
CA HIS A 463 19.95 10.76 18.39
C HIS A 463 19.65 11.30 17.00
N LEU A 464 20.70 11.55 16.21
CA LEU A 464 20.56 11.84 14.79
C LEU A 464 20.55 10.50 14.03
N VAL A 465 19.38 10.12 13.52
CA VAL A 465 19.18 8.83 12.86
C VAL A 465 19.00 9.02 11.36
N HIS A 466 19.45 8.03 10.61
CA HIS A 466 19.40 8.03 9.16
C HIS A 466 18.63 6.80 8.67
N GLY A 467 17.76 6.97 7.69
CA GLY A 467 17.03 5.83 7.14
C GLY A 467 15.99 6.19 6.09
N GLN A 468 15.53 5.17 5.36
CA GLN A 468 14.49 5.31 4.32
C GLN A 468 13.08 5.35 4.91
N THR A 469 12.86 4.64 6.02
CA THR A 469 11.51 4.42 6.55
C THR A 469 11.39 4.85 8.02
N VAL A 470 10.74 5.99 8.25
CA VAL A 470 10.63 6.66 9.56
C VAL A 470 10.21 5.72 10.70
N HIS A 471 9.17 4.92 10.47
CA HIS A 471 8.61 4.06 11.52
C HIS A 471 9.57 2.94 11.95
N GLN A 472 10.35 2.37 11.01
CA GLN A 472 11.29 1.30 11.34
C GLN A 472 12.43 1.83 12.20
N GLU A 473 12.97 2.99 11.85
CA GLU A 473 14.04 3.62 12.61
C GLU A 473 13.62 4.01 14.03
N ILE A 474 12.39 4.53 14.20
CA ILE A 474 11.85 4.85 15.53
C ILE A 474 11.74 3.59 16.39
N ILE A 475 11.21 2.49 15.82
CA ILE A 475 11.04 1.23 16.54
C ILE A 475 12.40 0.62 16.88
N ALA A 476 13.31 0.54 15.91
CA ALA A 476 14.65 -0.02 16.09
C ALA A 476 15.45 0.74 17.15
N LEU A 477 15.39 2.08 17.14
CA LEU A 477 16.03 2.88 18.18
C LEU A 477 15.39 2.65 19.55
N GLY A 478 14.05 2.59 19.62
CA GLY A 478 13.32 2.31 20.85
C GLY A 478 13.67 0.95 21.46
N GLU A 479 13.79 -0.09 20.63
CA GLU A 479 14.21 -1.43 21.03
C GLU A 479 15.66 -1.45 21.51
N ARG A 480 16.58 -0.81 20.77
CA ARG A 480 18.00 -0.73 21.11
C ARG A 480 18.24 -0.04 22.45
N LEU A 481 17.45 1.00 22.76
CA LEU A 481 17.52 1.74 24.01
C LEU A 481 16.69 1.11 25.15
N GLY A 482 15.82 0.15 24.83
CA GLY A 482 14.88 -0.45 25.78
C GLY A 482 13.93 0.59 26.39
N VAL A 483 13.33 1.46 25.57
CA VAL A 483 12.45 2.53 26.07
C VAL A 483 11.08 2.01 26.52
N ASP A 484 10.50 2.65 27.54
CA ASP A 484 9.18 2.30 28.06
C ASP A 484 8.05 2.93 27.23
N VAL A 485 8.29 4.14 26.69
CA VAL A 485 7.31 4.91 25.93
C VAL A 485 7.96 5.59 24.72
N ILE A 486 7.36 5.39 23.54
CA ILE A 486 7.64 6.21 22.36
C ILE A 486 6.60 7.33 22.31
N VAL A 487 7.05 8.58 22.28
CA VAL A 487 6.23 9.79 22.18
C VAL A 487 6.32 10.34 20.76
N MET A 488 5.17 10.57 20.13
CA MET A 488 5.13 11.09 18.77
C MET A 488 3.92 11.97 18.50
N GLY A 489 4.05 12.84 17.50
CA GLY A 489 2.93 13.62 17.01
C GLY A 489 1.88 12.72 16.38
N GLN A 490 0.61 13.15 16.41
CA GLN A 490 -0.47 12.50 15.66
C GLN A 490 -0.19 12.44 14.14
N ARG A 491 0.64 13.36 13.64
CA ARG A 491 1.05 13.50 12.23
C ARG A 491 2.51 13.98 12.14
N GLY A 492 3.09 13.88 10.94
CA GLY A 492 4.37 14.51 10.59
C GLY A 492 4.21 15.62 9.53
N ARG A 493 5.34 16.14 9.00
CA ARG A 493 5.42 17.25 8.02
C ARG A 493 4.52 17.15 6.79
N ARG A 494 4.05 15.95 6.41
CA ARG A 494 3.39 15.67 5.11
C ARG A 494 1.88 15.35 5.19
N GLY A 495 1.22 15.48 6.35
CA GLY A 495 -0.21 15.12 6.49
C GLY A 495 -1.19 16.27 6.21
N LEU A 496 -2.08 16.14 5.21
CA LEU A 496 -2.97 17.22 4.73
C LEU A 496 -4.47 17.12 5.12
N ALA A 497 -4.89 16.19 5.97
CA ALA A 497 -6.27 16.14 6.48
C ALA A 497 -6.34 16.53 7.97
N ARG A 498 -7.33 17.35 8.36
CA ARG A 498 -7.46 17.86 9.75
C ARG A 498 -7.84 16.77 10.78
N VAL A 499 -8.29 15.57 10.35
CA VAL A 499 -8.95 14.55 11.21
C VAL A 499 -8.36 13.11 11.12
N MET A 500 -7.30 12.84 10.36
CA MET A 500 -6.75 11.44 10.25
C MET A 500 -5.37 11.25 10.93
N LEU A 501 -5.11 10.04 11.43
CA LEU A 501 -3.85 9.57 12.02
C LEU A 501 -2.76 9.39 10.95
N GLY A 502 -1.53 9.78 11.25
CA GLY A 502 -0.40 9.62 10.33
C GLY A 502 0.01 8.15 10.10
N HIS A 503 0.44 7.82 8.88
CA HIS A 503 0.86 6.46 8.51
C HIS A 503 2.01 5.92 9.37
N ALA A 504 3.04 6.74 9.62
CA ALA A 504 4.15 6.36 10.50
C ALA A 504 3.69 6.11 11.94
N THR A 505 2.79 6.94 12.47
CA THR A 505 2.20 6.80 13.80
C THR A 505 1.44 5.48 13.96
N ALA A 506 0.58 5.14 12.99
CA ALA A 506 -0.15 3.87 13.00
C ALA A 506 0.79 2.66 13.01
N LEU A 507 1.87 2.70 12.21
CA LEU A 507 2.85 1.61 12.14
C LEU A 507 3.67 1.46 13.41
N VAL A 508 4.09 2.56 14.05
CA VAL A 508 4.79 2.53 15.34
C VAL A 508 3.88 1.93 16.42
N ILE A 509 2.62 2.35 16.51
CA ILE A 509 1.68 1.76 17.49
C ILE A 509 1.48 0.26 17.25
N GLY A 510 1.35 -0.15 15.99
CA GLY A 510 1.15 -1.55 15.63
C GLY A 510 2.35 -2.42 16.03
N LYS A 511 3.57 -1.98 15.69
CA LYS A 511 4.78 -2.80 15.73
C LYS A 511 5.68 -2.60 16.95
N ALA A 512 5.63 -1.45 17.63
CA ALA A 512 6.47 -1.22 18.80
C ALA A 512 6.14 -2.20 19.93
N HIS A 513 7.18 -2.65 20.63
CA HIS A 513 7.08 -3.51 21.81
C HIS A 513 6.70 -2.74 23.08
N CYS A 514 6.93 -1.43 23.10
CA CYS A 514 6.63 -0.54 24.22
C CYS A 514 5.33 0.25 24.01
N SER A 515 4.89 0.99 25.03
CA SER A 515 3.71 1.86 24.92
C SER A 515 3.99 3.03 23.99
N VAL A 516 2.94 3.57 23.35
CA VAL A 516 3.07 4.69 22.41
C VAL A 516 2.14 5.83 22.84
N LEU A 517 2.72 7.00 23.11
CA LEU A 517 2.01 8.23 23.40
C LEU A 517 1.87 9.06 22.12
N VAL A 518 0.64 9.28 21.68
CA VAL A 518 0.31 10.09 20.52
C VAL A 518 -0.24 11.43 20.97
N VAL A 519 0.36 12.51 20.48
CA VAL A 519 0.06 13.88 20.92
C VAL A 519 -0.50 14.69 19.75
N PRO A 520 -1.79 15.09 19.79
CA PRO A 520 -2.36 16.02 18.82
C PRO A 520 -1.74 17.41 18.90
N LYS A 521 -1.86 18.18 17.81
CA LYS A 521 -1.36 19.56 17.76
C LYS A 521 -2.02 20.41 18.86
N GLY A 522 -1.20 21.04 19.69
CA GLY A 522 -1.67 21.93 20.76
C GLY A 522 -2.22 21.23 22.01
N ALA A 523 -2.27 19.89 22.03
CA ALA A 523 -2.60 19.13 23.22
C ALA A 523 -1.48 19.28 24.27
N LYS A 524 -1.86 19.34 25.55
CA LYS A 524 -0.93 19.42 26.69
C LYS A 524 -1.40 18.48 27.78
N ILE A 525 -0.48 17.72 28.37
CA ILE A 525 -0.74 16.84 29.51
C ILE A 525 -0.29 17.59 30.76
N GLN A 526 -1.24 18.12 31.52
CA GLN A 526 -1.02 18.95 32.71
C GLN A 526 -1.48 18.28 34.00
N GLY A 527 -2.05 17.08 33.93
CA GLY A 527 -2.64 16.40 35.07
C GLY A 527 -4.03 16.92 35.43
N ARG A 528 -4.76 17.52 34.48
CA ARG A 528 -6.09 18.05 34.76
C ARG A 528 -7.12 16.96 34.98
N HIS A 529 -7.13 15.96 34.10
CA HIS A 529 -8.02 14.81 34.21
C HIS A 529 -7.61 13.71 33.24
N PHE A 530 -7.33 12.51 33.76
CA PHE A 530 -7.00 11.35 32.95
C PHE A 530 -8.23 10.44 32.78
N LEU A 531 -8.42 9.95 31.57
CA LEU A 531 -9.49 9.02 31.24
C LEU A 531 -8.87 7.68 30.86
N VAL A 532 -9.26 6.59 31.52
CA VAL A 532 -8.86 5.23 31.09
C VAL A 532 -10.06 4.44 30.60
N ALA A 533 -9.95 3.92 29.39
CA ALA A 533 -10.97 3.07 28.79
C ALA A 533 -10.56 1.59 28.92
N THR A 534 -11.40 0.79 29.59
CA THR A 534 -11.16 -0.63 29.80
C THR A 534 -12.38 -1.49 29.48
N ASP A 535 -12.13 -2.61 28.82
CA ASP A 535 -13.08 -3.69 28.59
C ASP A 535 -12.81 -4.89 29.52
N GLY A 536 -11.94 -4.74 30.52
CA GLY A 536 -11.51 -5.79 31.45
C GLY A 536 -10.65 -6.88 30.82
N SER A 537 -10.18 -6.69 29.58
CA SER A 537 -9.18 -7.57 28.97
C SER A 537 -7.80 -7.33 29.56
N ARG A 538 -6.84 -8.22 29.28
CA ARG A 538 -5.43 -8.03 29.69
C ARG A 538 -4.84 -6.67 29.28
N PHE A 539 -5.25 -6.15 28.12
CA PHE A 539 -4.79 -4.88 27.59
C PHE A 539 -5.50 -3.69 28.25
N GLY A 540 -6.78 -3.86 28.59
CA GLY A 540 -7.52 -2.90 29.41
C GLY A 540 -6.97 -2.81 30.83
N ASP A 541 -6.63 -3.95 31.45
CA ASP A 541 -6.02 -4.00 32.78
C ASP A 541 -4.61 -3.39 32.77
N ALA A 542 -3.81 -3.66 31.74
CA ALA A 542 -2.52 -2.99 31.55
C ALA A 542 -2.68 -1.46 31.45
N ALA A 543 -3.71 -0.99 30.74
CA ALA A 543 -4.04 0.43 30.66
C ALA A 543 -4.42 1.00 32.04
N VAL A 544 -5.25 0.30 32.83
CA VAL A 544 -5.64 0.69 34.20
C VAL A 544 -4.42 0.83 35.11
N ILE A 545 -3.52 -0.16 35.12
CA ILE A 545 -2.30 -0.14 35.95
C ILE A 545 -1.39 1.02 35.54
N THR A 546 -1.23 1.24 34.23
CA THR A 546 -0.43 2.34 33.69
C THR A 546 -1.03 3.71 34.06
N THR A 547 -2.36 3.85 33.97
CA THR A 547 -3.05 5.07 34.37
C THR A 547 -2.97 5.33 35.86
N ASN A 548 -3.05 4.30 36.71
CA ASN A 548 -2.92 4.44 38.16
C ASN A 548 -1.59 5.12 38.52
N ARG A 549 -0.49 4.63 37.93
CA ARG A 549 0.84 5.21 38.14
C ARG A 549 0.93 6.65 37.64
N LEU A 550 0.37 6.95 36.46
CA LEU A 550 0.33 8.32 35.95
C LEU A 550 -0.53 9.23 36.84
N GLY A 551 -1.65 8.73 37.36
CA GLY A 551 -2.51 9.45 38.30
C GLY A 551 -1.77 9.86 39.57
N LEU A 552 -0.94 8.96 40.12
CA LEU A 552 -0.06 9.27 41.26
C LEU A 552 1.02 10.29 40.90
N LEU A 553 1.73 10.06 39.79
CA LEU A 553 2.84 10.92 39.39
C LEU A 553 2.37 12.35 39.08
N TYR A 554 1.20 12.52 38.46
CA TYR A 554 0.64 13.83 38.11
C TYR A 554 -0.32 14.40 39.17
N GLU A 555 -0.61 13.65 40.24
CA GLU A 555 -1.69 13.94 41.19
C GLU A 555 -3.03 14.24 40.48
N ALA A 556 -3.27 13.55 39.36
CA ALA A 556 -4.37 13.83 38.46
C ALA A 556 -5.62 13.00 38.83
N PRO A 557 -6.82 13.60 38.84
CA PRO A 557 -8.04 12.82 38.97
C PRO A 557 -8.24 11.93 37.75
N VAL A 558 -8.67 10.69 37.98
CA VAL A 558 -8.86 9.67 36.95
C VAL A 558 -10.34 9.30 36.85
N THR A 559 -10.88 9.20 35.64
CA THR A 559 -12.13 8.47 35.42
C THR A 559 -11.86 7.16 34.70
N VAL A 560 -12.36 6.07 35.27
CA VAL A 560 -12.37 4.75 34.62
C VAL A 560 -13.69 4.59 33.86
N VAL A 561 -13.60 4.31 32.55
CA VAL A 561 -14.78 4.06 31.71
C VAL A 561 -14.77 2.67 31.10
N SER A 562 -15.95 2.07 31.08
CA SER A 562 -16.24 0.89 30.26
C SER A 562 -17.46 1.17 29.40
N VAL A 563 -17.39 0.78 28.12
CA VAL A 563 -18.47 1.04 27.15
C VAL A 563 -19.20 -0.24 26.82
N THR A 564 -20.52 -0.19 26.88
CA THR A 564 -21.42 -1.27 26.48
C THR A 564 -22.27 -0.84 25.29
N SER A 565 -22.85 -1.82 24.59
CA SER A 565 -23.82 -1.57 23.51
C SER A 565 -25.19 -2.11 23.91
N PRO A 566 -26.30 -1.44 23.52
CA PRO A 566 -27.65 -1.92 23.81
C PRO A 566 -27.96 -3.31 23.23
N LYS A 567 -27.15 -3.80 22.29
CA LYS A 567 -27.29 -5.14 21.69
C LYS A 567 -26.61 -6.24 22.50
N GLN A 568 -25.83 -5.90 23.53
CA GLN A 568 -25.10 -6.86 24.35
C GLN A 568 -25.99 -7.45 25.45
N SER A 569 -25.65 -8.67 25.90
CA SER A 569 -26.37 -9.33 26.99
C SER A 569 -26.31 -8.55 28.30
N GLU A 570 -27.33 -8.72 29.16
CA GLU A 570 -27.35 -8.18 30.53
C GLU A 570 -26.11 -8.60 31.34
N GLU A 571 -25.62 -9.83 31.15
CA GLU A 571 -24.38 -10.31 31.78
C GLU A 571 -23.17 -9.48 31.36
N THR A 572 -23.07 -9.11 30.08
CA THR A 572 -21.99 -8.24 29.59
C THR A 572 -22.07 -6.83 30.18
N ARG A 573 -23.27 -6.31 30.41
CA ARG A 573 -23.48 -5.01 31.06
C ARG A 573 -23.10 -5.06 32.54
N ALA A 574 -23.48 -6.12 33.26
CA ALA A 574 -23.07 -6.35 34.64
C ALA A 574 -21.54 -6.47 34.78
N ASN A 575 -20.90 -7.20 33.85
CA ASN A 575 -19.43 -7.33 33.80
C ASN A 575 -18.72 -5.99 33.60
N ALA A 576 -19.30 -5.06 32.84
CA ALA A 576 -18.72 -3.72 32.66
C ALA A 576 -18.71 -2.92 33.97
N TRP A 577 -19.79 -3.01 34.76
CA TRP A 577 -19.88 -2.38 36.07
C TRP A 577 -18.86 -2.95 37.06
N GLN A 578 -18.70 -4.29 37.09
CA GLN A 578 -17.67 -4.95 37.90
C GLN A 578 -16.25 -4.57 37.46
N THR A 579 -16.02 -4.43 36.15
CA THR A 579 -14.72 -4.06 35.58
C THR A 579 -14.29 -2.68 36.05
N VAL A 580 -15.17 -1.67 35.93
CA VAL A 580 -14.84 -0.31 36.39
C VAL A 580 -14.70 -0.25 37.91
N GLY A 581 -15.50 -1.01 38.66
CA GLY A 581 -15.42 -1.09 40.12
C GLY A 581 -14.07 -1.63 40.60
N ARG A 582 -13.63 -2.78 40.06
CA ARG A 582 -12.31 -3.37 40.38
C ARG A 582 -11.15 -2.43 40.06
N ALA A 583 -11.20 -1.77 38.91
CA ALA A 583 -10.18 -0.83 38.50
C ALA A 583 -10.13 0.41 39.41
N ALA A 584 -11.28 0.92 39.84
CA ALA A 584 -11.37 2.05 40.75
C ALA A 584 -10.95 1.70 42.17
N GLU A 585 -11.32 0.53 42.69
CA GLU A 585 -10.83 0.04 43.99
C GLU A 585 -9.31 0.00 44.00
N HIS A 586 -8.70 -0.60 42.96
CA HIS A 586 -7.24 -0.62 42.82
C HIS A 586 -6.61 0.79 42.78
N MET A 587 -7.23 1.76 42.08
CA MET A 587 -6.72 3.13 42.02
C MET A 587 -6.89 3.88 43.35
N TYR A 588 -8.04 3.70 44.00
CA TYR A 588 -8.37 4.31 45.27
C TYR A 588 -7.45 3.84 46.39
N ASP A 589 -7.19 2.53 46.48
CA ASP A 589 -6.28 1.93 47.47
C ASP A 589 -4.84 2.46 47.34
N ASN A 590 -4.45 2.87 46.13
CA ASN A 590 -3.15 3.47 45.86
C ASN A 590 -3.12 4.99 46.09
N GLY A 591 -4.25 5.63 46.42
CA GLY A 591 -4.34 7.07 46.71
C GLY A 591 -4.70 7.96 45.52
N VAL A 592 -5.16 7.39 44.40
CA VAL A 592 -5.62 8.17 43.24
C VAL A 592 -7.08 8.59 43.41
N GLN A 593 -7.37 9.87 43.14
CA GLN A 593 -8.76 10.34 43.06
C GLN A 593 -9.44 9.73 41.83
N VAL A 594 -10.40 8.83 42.03
CA VAL A 594 -11.00 8.05 40.94
C VAL A 594 -12.54 8.11 40.91
N ASP A 595 -13.10 8.34 39.73
CA ASP A 595 -14.54 8.20 39.42
C ASP A 595 -14.74 7.05 38.42
N THR A 596 -15.95 6.48 38.38
CA THR A 596 -16.30 5.40 37.43
C THR A 596 -17.52 5.77 36.62
N ARG A 597 -17.49 5.42 35.33
CA ARG A 597 -18.67 5.53 34.46
C ARG A 597 -18.79 4.34 33.52
N THR A 598 -19.97 3.76 33.48
CA THR A 598 -20.38 2.85 32.40
C THR A 598 -21.10 3.67 31.34
N LEU A 599 -20.56 3.71 30.13
CA LEU A 599 -21.16 4.43 29.00
C LEU A 599 -21.86 3.45 28.06
N GLU A 600 -22.85 3.95 27.33
CA GLU A 600 -23.60 3.17 26.34
C GLU A 600 -23.46 3.79 24.96
N GLY A 601 -23.04 3.00 23.97
CA GLY A 601 -22.93 3.45 22.57
C GLY A 601 -21.77 2.81 21.80
N GLN A 602 -21.31 3.49 20.74
CA GLN A 602 -20.13 3.07 19.99
C GLN A 602 -18.87 3.47 20.77
N PRO A 603 -18.00 2.52 21.19
CA PRO A 603 -16.90 2.76 22.14
C PRO A 603 -16.07 4.00 21.88
N ALA A 604 -15.44 4.10 20.71
CA ALA A 604 -14.58 5.24 20.40
C ALA A 604 -15.32 6.58 20.44
N LYS A 605 -16.55 6.63 19.94
CA LYS A 605 -17.34 7.87 19.87
C LYS A 605 -17.67 8.39 21.27
N VAL A 606 -18.22 7.53 22.12
CA VAL A 606 -18.64 7.94 23.47
C VAL A 606 -17.45 8.23 24.39
N ILE A 607 -16.32 7.52 24.22
CA ILE A 607 -15.09 7.81 24.95
C ILE A 607 -14.57 9.20 24.58
N VAL A 608 -14.55 9.55 23.29
CA VAL A 608 -14.10 10.87 22.82
C VAL A 608 -15.05 11.98 23.25
N GLU A 609 -16.36 11.77 23.17
CA GLU A 609 -17.36 12.73 23.66
C GLU A 609 -17.20 12.97 25.16
N PHE A 610 -17.10 11.90 25.97
CA PHE A 610 -16.90 12.00 27.40
C PHE A 610 -15.56 12.67 27.77
N ALA A 611 -14.49 12.37 27.04
CA ALA A 611 -13.19 13.02 27.24
C ALA A 611 -13.28 14.54 27.03
N LYS A 612 -14.05 15.00 26.02
CA LYS A 612 -14.30 16.42 25.76
C LYS A 612 -15.14 17.05 26.87
N GLU A 613 -16.21 16.39 27.30
CA GLU A 613 -17.08 16.87 28.39
C GLU A 613 -16.32 17.06 29.70
N ARG A 614 -15.44 16.12 30.04
CA ARG A 614 -14.60 16.17 31.25
C ARG A 614 -13.32 17.00 31.07
N ASN A 615 -13.08 17.61 29.91
CA ASN A 615 -11.85 18.32 29.58
C ASN A 615 -10.57 17.50 29.87
N SER A 616 -10.61 16.20 29.53
CA SER A 616 -9.51 15.27 29.76
C SER A 616 -8.30 15.66 28.91
N ASP A 617 -7.11 15.65 29.50
CA ASP A 617 -5.86 15.94 28.80
C ASP A 617 -5.14 14.68 28.30
N LEU A 618 -5.46 13.51 28.86
CA LEU A 618 -4.96 12.21 28.44
C LEU A 618 -6.08 11.14 28.42
N ILE A 619 -6.17 10.40 27.31
CA ILE A 619 -6.91 9.13 27.23
C ILE A 619 -5.89 7.98 27.25
N VAL A 620 -6.12 6.99 28.10
CA VAL A 620 -5.31 5.76 28.15
C VAL A 620 -6.16 4.58 27.71
N THR A 621 -5.63 3.77 26.80
CA THR A 621 -6.32 2.60 26.27
C THR A 621 -5.35 1.46 26.00
N GLY A 622 -5.85 0.23 26.01
CA GLY A 622 -5.08 -0.93 25.55
C GLY A 622 -4.85 -0.89 24.03
N SER A 623 -3.77 -1.52 23.59
CA SER A 623 -3.51 -1.72 22.15
C SER A 623 -4.58 -2.58 21.46
N HIS A 624 -5.23 -3.47 22.20
CA HIS A 624 -6.28 -4.39 21.73
C HIS A 624 -7.36 -4.57 22.80
N GLY A 625 -8.48 -5.19 22.43
CA GLY A 625 -9.52 -5.64 23.37
C GLY A 625 -9.60 -7.17 23.46
N ARG A 626 -10.76 -7.68 23.88
CA ARG A 626 -11.02 -9.12 24.12
C ARG A 626 -10.79 -10.07 22.93
N THR A 627 -10.85 -9.59 21.68
CA THR A 627 -10.81 -10.43 20.46
C THR A 627 -9.44 -10.50 19.77
N GLY A 628 -8.39 -9.90 20.35
CA GLY A 628 -7.12 -9.65 19.66
C GLY A 628 -6.40 -10.90 19.14
N LEU A 629 -6.58 -11.20 17.85
CA LEU A 629 -5.69 -12.03 17.03
C LEU A 629 -4.70 -11.10 16.31
N ASP A 630 -3.42 -11.50 16.32
CA ASP A 630 -2.24 -10.86 15.74
C ASP A 630 -1.57 -9.70 16.50
N ARG A 631 -0.24 -9.81 16.70
CA ARG A 631 0.63 -8.84 17.41
C ARG A 631 0.94 -7.56 16.63
N VAL A 632 0.40 -7.38 15.41
CA VAL A 632 0.89 -6.37 14.43
C VAL A 632 -0.11 -5.24 14.14
N LEU A 633 -1.40 -5.40 14.43
CA LEU A 633 -2.44 -4.40 14.12
C LEU A 633 -2.88 -3.63 15.37
N ILE A 634 -3.37 -2.41 15.21
CA ILE A 634 -3.97 -1.63 16.31
C ILE A 634 -5.44 -2.02 16.47
N GLY A 635 -5.96 -2.06 17.70
CA GLY A 635 -7.37 -2.27 17.95
C GLY A 635 -8.24 -1.19 17.28
N SER A 636 -9.32 -1.60 16.62
CA SER A 636 -10.23 -0.71 15.85
C SER A 636 -10.86 0.41 16.69
N THR A 637 -10.96 0.22 18.01
CA THR A 637 -11.46 1.26 18.93
C THR A 637 -10.36 2.28 19.23
N SER A 638 -9.16 1.83 19.57
CA SER A 638 -8.00 2.68 19.84
C SER A 638 -7.64 3.53 18.61
N GLU A 639 -7.69 2.94 17.41
CA GLU A 639 -7.51 3.66 16.14
C GLU A 639 -8.54 4.78 15.93
N LYS A 640 -9.82 4.52 16.18
CA LYS A 640 -10.88 5.54 16.06
C LYS A 640 -10.72 6.65 17.10
N ILE A 641 -10.38 6.31 18.34
CA ILE A 641 -10.09 7.32 19.38
C ILE A 641 -8.96 8.25 18.93
N LEU A 642 -7.86 7.68 18.42
CA LEU A 642 -6.70 8.43 17.93
C LEU A 642 -7.00 9.37 16.76
N ASN A 643 -8.03 9.08 15.96
CA ASN A 643 -8.45 9.95 14.86
C ASN A 643 -9.32 11.12 15.34
N ASP A 644 -10.23 10.87 16.27
CA ASP A 644 -11.33 11.80 16.58
C ASP A 644 -11.08 12.67 17.83
N THR A 645 -10.08 12.34 18.65
CA THR A 645 -9.82 13.02 19.92
C THR A 645 -8.93 14.26 19.78
N PRO A 646 -9.23 15.36 20.52
CA PRO A 646 -8.36 16.53 20.61
C PRO A 646 -7.28 16.43 21.70
N CYS A 647 -7.34 15.42 22.59
CA CYS A 647 -6.39 15.24 23.68
C CYS A 647 -5.38 14.12 23.41
N SER A 648 -4.33 14.02 24.23
CA SER A 648 -3.27 13.02 24.03
C SER A 648 -3.81 11.61 24.27
N VAL A 649 -3.26 10.61 23.59
CA VAL A 649 -3.65 9.21 23.75
C VAL A 649 -2.44 8.34 24.04
N LEU A 650 -2.43 7.66 25.18
CA LEU A 650 -1.45 6.63 25.50
C LEU A 650 -2.02 5.26 25.17
N VAL A 651 -1.41 4.60 24.18
CA VAL A 651 -1.75 3.21 23.80
C VAL A 651 -0.81 2.26 24.52
N VAL A 652 -1.36 1.48 25.45
CA VAL A 652 -0.60 0.59 26.32
C VAL A 652 -0.48 -0.81 25.72
N LYS A 653 0.75 -1.34 25.73
CA LYS A 653 1.03 -2.73 25.37
C LYS A 653 0.95 -3.61 26.63
N ALA A 654 0.23 -4.72 26.55
CA ALA A 654 0.29 -5.78 27.55
C ALA A 654 1.26 -6.83 27.00
N THR A 655 2.49 -6.84 27.51
CA THR A 655 3.48 -7.89 27.20
C THR A 655 3.19 -9.15 27.98
#